data_AF-A0A1G0GLC7-F1
#
_entry.id   AF-A0A1G0GLC7-F1
#
_cell.length_a   1.000
_cell.length_b   1.000
_cell.length_c   1.000
_cell.angle_alpha   90.00
_cell.angle_beta   90.00
_cell.angle_gamma   90.00
#
_symmetry.space_group_name_H-M   'P 1'
#
loop_
_entity.id
_entity.type
_entity.pdbx_description
1 polymer ?
#
loop_
_entity_poly.entity_id
_entity_poly.type
_entity_poly.pdbx_seq_one_letter_code
_entity_poly.pdbx_strand_id
1 'polypeptide(L)'
;MLMASSDQALSSTLSKIYGAKKGQVLHQKYQQLFSKEYFDVHPLEMIVVDIQQIEQLSEATPLLLHLYYTSKQADEHPLHLRIYQLQKSVALSDILPMLENFDLKTYNQLWYEIKLSSNQFVSINDFAISYKEPIDLEHISPLFQEAFTQIYFGSSENDGFNKLILGALLSSREIMLLRAYTKYLQQTRFQFSQAYIEKTLASHPVCARDLIEFFLAYHRPDLHKNEKKQAGLIENRILKSLETVKSLDEDRIIRRLLILIKATLRTNFFQKTKNGEYKEYLSLKLNSKEIPDLPQPIPLYEIFVYASRFEAIHLRNAKVSRGGIRFSDRPEDFRTEILGLMKAQKVKNAIIVPSGAKGGFVLKNIERLSTRDALKEEVVHCYKSFIRGLLDLTDNIKENKFIRPKEVTCYDDTDPYLVVAADKGTATFSDIANELAAEYDFWLGDAFASGGKTGYDHKKIGITARGAWESIKRHFRELDIDVTESSITVIGIGDMSGDVFGNGMLYSTHMKLVAAFDHRHIFLDPDPNSERSFQERKRLFNLPGSAWSDYNLKLISKGGGVFSRSEKSIPLSKQVKKMLDIEEPTLTPHELIRAILKAPVDLLFNGGIGTYVKASSESHTDVSDRTNDYCRINGEELRCKVVGEGGNLGFTQLGRIEYALNGGLINTDFIDNSGGVDCSDHEVNLKILLNEEVAKNRLSLKERDRLLSQLTQEVADLVLKDNHDQALVMSFSAFHAKKNITLHQSYLSELESQGILKRKVEFLPSDKKIIERKASELGLTRPELAILLAYTKIYVKQGILKSNLFEDIYLKNVLDTAFPYSIRKKYKKIMHHHRLYKDIIATQLSNHIVNEMGITFVYRLQVETGSTIEEIARAHAVASHIFGTKELQKTIVSLDFKISYHEQCEMLYNIRSLINLSTRWFLRRKRLHEDLQKTIDEFSLLINQLEGIIPDLMGGMTKQYLSSLTEKFIQSGLSESTAKRIASYRAIYTSLNIIEVATTHHFDLIKTAKVYFAAGEQVNLLWFRDQLANDSREGHWNALARLTLRDELDFTQRALTISIMKNGRKEESPEELIEHWLSSHKREFSRWSKILEMLHGSSNIDYSMFFIAVRELLSLLLKEQPALYP
;
A
#
# COMPACT_ATOMS: atom_id res chain seq x y z
N MET A 1 -7.05 -89.18 3.93
CA MET A 1 -6.87 -88.03 4.85
C MET A 1 -8.14 -87.21 4.79
N LEU A 2 -8.94 -87.22 5.86
CA LEU A 2 -10.13 -86.39 5.98
C LEU A 2 -9.69 -84.93 5.99
N MET A 3 -10.09 -84.14 4.98
CA MET A 3 -9.91 -82.70 5.01
C MET A 3 -10.66 -82.18 6.24
N ALA A 4 -9.94 -81.55 7.18
CA ALA A 4 -10.54 -80.81 8.28
C ALA A 4 -11.56 -79.80 7.70
N SER A 5 -12.70 -79.62 8.36
CA SER A 5 -13.63 -78.57 7.96
C SER A 5 -12.91 -77.21 8.00
N SER A 6 -13.26 -76.28 7.09
CA SER A 6 -12.68 -74.93 7.02
C SER A 6 -12.67 -74.22 8.38
N ASP A 7 -13.67 -74.56 9.21
CA ASP A 7 -13.84 -74.13 10.59
C ASP A 7 -12.76 -74.66 11.57
N GLN A 8 -12.47 -75.97 11.53
CA GLN A 8 -11.39 -76.57 12.34
C GLN A 8 -10.01 -76.03 11.95
N ALA A 9 -9.80 -75.80 10.66
CA ALA A 9 -8.56 -75.24 10.14
C ALA A 9 -8.38 -73.77 10.58
N LEU A 10 -9.45 -72.95 10.54
CA LEU A 10 -9.42 -71.57 11.05
C LEU A 10 -9.11 -71.53 12.56
N SER A 11 -9.75 -72.38 13.35
CA SER A 11 -9.53 -72.48 14.81
C SER A 11 -8.08 -72.82 15.15
N SER A 12 -7.48 -73.77 14.41
CA SER A 12 -6.08 -74.16 14.56
C SER A 12 -5.11 -73.02 14.20
N THR A 13 -5.33 -72.34 13.08
CA THR A 13 -4.48 -71.24 12.61
C THR A 13 -4.55 -70.02 13.54
N LEU A 14 -5.75 -69.63 14.00
CA LEU A 14 -5.92 -68.55 14.98
C LEU A 14 -5.22 -68.87 16.32
N SER A 15 -5.33 -70.11 16.79
CA SER A 15 -4.67 -70.57 18.02
C SER A 15 -3.14 -70.59 17.89
N LYS A 16 -2.62 -70.90 16.70
CA LYS A 16 -1.18 -70.87 16.39
C LYS A 16 -0.62 -69.45 16.38
N ILE A 17 -1.36 -68.48 15.83
CA ILE A 17 -0.90 -67.08 15.68
C ILE A 17 -1.09 -66.27 16.98
N TYR A 18 -2.22 -66.42 17.66
CA TYR A 18 -2.58 -65.59 18.82
C TYR A 18 -2.48 -66.31 20.18
N GLY A 19 -2.09 -67.59 20.19
CA GLY A 19 -2.13 -68.46 21.36
C GLY A 19 -3.53 -69.03 21.62
N ALA A 20 -3.61 -70.20 22.25
CA ALA A 20 -4.85 -70.98 22.39
C ALA A 20 -6.04 -70.18 22.97
N LYS A 21 -5.80 -69.37 24.02
CA LYS A 21 -6.88 -68.62 24.70
C LYS A 21 -7.44 -67.49 23.83
N LYS A 22 -6.59 -66.66 23.21
CA LYS A 22 -7.04 -65.54 22.37
C LYS A 22 -7.55 -66.03 21.01
N GLY A 23 -6.91 -67.07 20.44
CA GLY A 23 -7.33 -67.71 19.20
C GLY A 23 -8.73 -68.31 19.30
N GLN A 24 -9.05 -69.00 20.40
CA GLN A 24 -10.39 -69.57 20.61
C GLN A 24 -11.48 -68.49 20.76
N VAL A 25 -11.18 -67.37 21.43
CA VAL A 25 -12.12 -66.24 21.54
C VAL A 25 -12.40 -65.62 20.18
N LEU A 26 -11.37 -65.38 19.37
CA LEU A 26 -11.54 -64.84 18.01
C LEU A 26 -12.29 -65.84 17.11
N HIS A 27 -11.97 -67.13 17.19
CA HIS A 27 -12.66 -68.18 16.45
C HIS A 27 -14.16 -68.20 16.79
N GLN A 28 -14.53 -68.21 18.08
CA GLN A 28 -15.93 -68.15 18.50
C GLN A 28 -16.65 -66.90 18.01
N LYS A 29 -15.97 -65.75 18.01
CA LYS A 29 -16.53 -64.47 17.56
C LYS A 29 -16.79 -64.45 16.05
N TYR A 30 -15.89 -64.99 15.23
CA TYR A 30 -15.89 -64.78 13.77
C TYR A 30 -16.36 -65.99 12.94
N GLN A 31 -16.35 -67.21 13.48
CA GLN A 31 -16.70 -68.43 12.75
C GLN A 31 -18.07 -68.39 12.04
N GLN A 32 -19.04 -67.67 12.60
CA GLN A 32 -20.41 -67.54 12.06
C GLN A 32 -20.63 -66.25 11.26
N LEU A 33 -19.64 -65.35 11.22
CA LEU A 33 -19.78 -64.04 10.58
C LEU A 33 -19.34 -64.03 9.11
N PHE A 34 -18.44 -64.95 8.73
CA PHE A 34 -18.01 -65.13 7.34
C PHE A 34 -18.90 -66.15 6.62
N SER A 35 -19.29 -65.86 5.38
CA SER A 35 -20.09 -66.78 4.56
C SER A 35 -19.24 -67.95 4.05
N LYS A 36 -19.89 -69.06 3.70
CA LYS A 36 -19.19 -70.21 3.09
C LYS A 36 -18.48 -69.81 1.78
N GLU A 37 -19.11 -68.96 0.99
CA GLU A 37 -18.52 -68.38 -0.22
C GLU A 37 -17.22 -67.62 0.06
N TYR A 38 -17.15 -66.90 1.19
CA TYR A 38 -15.93 -66.21 1.60
C TYR A 38 -14.77 -67.19 1.86
N PHE A 39 -15.03 -68.31 2.54
CA PHE A 39 -14.05 -69.36 2.79
C PHE A 39 -13.61 -70.10 1.51
N ASP A 40 -14.48 -70.20 0.52
CA ASP A 40 -14.17 -70.87 -0.74
C ASP A 40 -13.26 -70.01 -1.66
N VAL A 41 -13.35 -68.67 -1.53
CA VAL A 41 -12.57 -67.71 -2.35
C VAL A 41 -11.21 -67.38 -1.71
N HIS A 42 -11.15 -67.21 -0.39
CA HIS A 42 -9.99 -66.65 0.32
C HIS A 42 -9.18 -67.71 1.10
N PRO A 43 -7.82 -67.68 1.04
CA PRO A 43 -6.99 -68.59 1.83
C PRO A 43 -7.08 -68.28 3.33
N LEU A 44 -6.90 -69.30 4.18
CA LEU A 44 -7.05 -69.17 5.64
C LEU A 44 -6.13 -68.10 6.24
N GLU A 45 -4.93 -67.95 5.72
CA GLU A 45 -3.98 -66.91 6.14
C GLU A 45 -4.57 -65.51 5.96
N MET A 46 -5.25 -65.28 4.83
CA MET A 46 -5.90 -64.00 4.54
C MET A 46 -7.11 -63.76 5.45
N ILE A 47 -7.91 -64.79 5.72
CA ILE A 47 -9.05 -64.70 6.66
C ILE A 47 -8.57 -64.30 8.07
N VAL A 48 -7.40 -64.81 8.51
CA VAL A 48 -6.81 -64.40 9.79
C VAL A 48 -6.34 -62.94 9.76
N VAL A 49 -5.77 -62.48 8.65
CA VAL A 49 -5.44 -61.06 8.46
C VAL A 49 -6.69 -60.21 8.50
N ASP A 50 -7.81 -60.63 7.90
CA ASP A 50 -9.07 -59.90 7.94
C ASP A 50 -9.58 -59.74 9.37
N ILE A 51 -9.59 -60.83 10.14
CA ILE A 51 -9.95 -60.78 11.56
C ILE A 51 -9.06 -59.78 12.31
N GLN A 52 -7.76 -59.77 12.02
CA GLN A 52 -6.82 -58.84 12.64
C GLN A 52 -7.12 -57.37 12.30
N GLN A 53 -7.47 -57.08 11.05
CA GLN A 53 -7.81 -55.73 10.58
C GLN A 53 -9.16 -55.28 11.15
N ILE A 54 -10.16 -56.16 11.14
CA ILE A 54 -11.50 -55.87 11.69
C ILE A 54 -11.40 -55.54 13.18
N GLU A 55 -10.59 -56.25 13.98
CA GLU A 55 -10.40 -55.96 15.41
C GLU A 55 -9.73 -54.60 15.69
N GLN A 56 -9.05 -54.00 14.71
CA GLN A 56 -8.41 -52.67 14.83
C GLN A 56 -9.33 -51.52 14.42
N LEU A 57 -10.45 -51.81 13.75
CA LEU A 57 -11.42 -50.80 13.37
C LEU A 57 -12.16 -50.25 14.60
N SER A 58 -12.28 -48.93 14.65
CA SER A 58 -13.03 -48.22 15.69
C SER A 58 -13.66 -46.96 15.10
N GLU A 59 -14.46 -46.23 15.88
CA GLU A 59 -14.96 -44.92 15.43
C GLU A 59 -13.82 -43.92 15.19
N ALA A 60 -12.70 -44.05 15.92
CA ALA A 60 -11.49 -43.24 15.72
C ALA A 60 -10.63 -43.72 14.53
N THR A 61 -10.74 -45.00 14.17
CA THR A 61 -10.02 -45.65 13.06
C THR A 61 -11.01 -46.40 12.15
N PRO A 62 -11.90 -45.70 11.42
CA PRO A 62 -13.00 -46.36 10.71
C PRO A 62 -12.59 -46.92 9.34
N LEU A 63 -11.34 -46.70 8.92
CA LEU A 63 -10.77 -47.13 7.65
C LEU A 63 -9.40 -47.79 7.88
N LEU A 64 -9.20 -48.98 7.34
CA LEU A 64 -7.91 -49.65 7.26
C LEU A 64 -7.68 -50.19 5.84
N LEU A 65 -6.41 -50.33 5.48
CA LEU A 65 -5.97 -50.68 4.14
C LEU A 65 -4.89 -51.76 4.23
N HIS A 66 -4.93 -52.74 3.34
CA HIS A 66 -3.92 -53.79 3.28
C HIS A 66 -3.52 -54.05 1.83
N LEU A 67 -2.23 -53.83 1.53
CA LEU A 67 -1.65 -54.05 0.22
C LEU A 67 -0.85 -55.35 0.28
N TYR A 68 -1.13 -56.30 -0.61
CA TYR A 68 -0.54 -57.64 -0.55
C TYR A 68 -0.41 -58.27 -1.93
N TYR A 69 0.48 -59.26 -2.04
CA TYR A 69 0.56 -60.12 -3.21
C TYR A 69 -0.17 -61.44 -2.95
N THR A 70 -0.98 -61.90 -3.91
CA THR A 70 -1.63 -63.22 -3.82
C THR A 70 -0.60 -64.33 -4.03
N SER A 71 -0.78 -65.44 -3.32
CA SER A 71 0.11 -66.60 -3.36
C SER A 71 -0.26 -67.62 -4.46
N LYS A 72 -1.32 -67.37 -5.24
CA LYS A 72 -1.77 -68.25 -6.32
C LYS A 72 -0.90 -68.02 -7.56
N GLN A 73 -0.13 -69.03 -7.97
CA GLN A 73 0.72 -69.02 -9.18
C GLN A 73 -0.03 -68.74 -10.51
N ALA A 74 -1.37 -68.71 -10.52
CA ALA A 74 -2.21 -68.54 -11.70
C ALA A 74 -2.99 -67.21 -11.75
N ASP A 75 -2.75 -66.28 -10.82
CA ASP A 75 -3.42 -64.97 -10.83
C ASP A 75 -2.78 -64.03 -11.86
N GLU A 76 -3.56 -63.54 -12.83
CA GLU A 76 -3.07 -62.62 -13.88
C GLU A 76 -2.65 -61.26 -13.29
N HIS A 77 -3.23 -60.87 -12.14
CA HIS A 77 -2.97 -59.63 -11.44
C HIS A 77 -2.71 -59.89 -9.95
N PRO A 78 -1.48 -60.26 -9.56
CA PRO A 78 -1.19 -60.75 -8.22
C PRO A 78 -1.16 -59.67 -7.13
N LEU A 79 -1.19 -58.37 -7.48
CA LEU A 79 -1.18 -57.28 -6.50
C LEU A 79 -2.60 -56.89 -6.12
N HIS A 80 -2.90 -56.89 -4.83
CA HIS A 80 -4.22 -56.62 -4.31
C HIS A 80 -4.21 -55.49 -3.27
N LEU A 81 -5.28 -54.69 -3.28
CA LEU A 81 -5.59 -53.70 -2.24
C LEU A 81 -6.90 -54.07 -1.57
N ARG A 82 -6.82 -54.37 -0.27
CA ARG A 82 -7.99 -54.57 0.57
C ARG A 82 -8.31 -53.34 1.40
N ILE A 83 -9.56 -52.92 1.40
CA ILE A 83 -10.09 -51.78 2.14
C ILE A 83 -11.14 -52.27 3.12
N TYR A 84 -10.93 -52.01 4.41
CA TYR A 84 -11.84 -52.36 5.49
C TYR A 84 -12.50 -51.09 6.02
N GLN A 85 -13.82 -51.07 6.12
CA GLN A 85 -14.55 -49.91 6.62
C GLN A 85 -15.64 -50.24 7.62
N LEU A 86 -15.66 -49.47 8.70
CA LEU A 86 -16.66 -49.57 9.74
C LEU A 86 -17.93 -48.79 9.36
N GLN A 87 -19.10 -49.45 9.40
CA GLN A 87 -20.44 -48.84 9.26
C GLN A 87 -20.73 -48.12 7.93
N LYS A 88 -19.85 -48.27 6.94
CA LYS A 88 -19.98 -47.66 5.61
C LYS A 88 -19.54 -48.63 4.53
N SER A 89 -20.07 -48.43 3.33
CA SER A 89 -19.57 -49.01 2.09
C SER A 89 -19.20 -47.85 1.16
N VAL A 90 -18.04 -47.91 0.50
CA VAL A 90 -17.63 -46.88 -0.44
C VAL A 90 -18.18 -47.17 -1.82
N ALA A 91 -18.67 -46.15 -2.49
CA ALA A 91 -18.99 -46.26 -3.90
C ALA A 91 -17.71 -46.43 -4.73
N LEU A 92 -17.76 -47.30 -5.74
CA LEU A 92 -16.69 -47.45 -6.73
C LEU A 92 -16.29 -46.12 -7.38
N SER A 93 -17.26 -45.25 -7.63
CA SER A 93 -17.05 -43.90 -8.18
C SER A 93 -16.12 -43.03 -7.34
N ASP A 94 -15.98 -43.32 -6.05
CA ASP A 94 -15.15 -42.53 -5.14
C ASP A 94 -13.74 -43.11 -5.03
N ILE A 95 -13.59 -44.45 -5.06
CA ILE A 95 -12.29 -45.14 -4.92
C ILE A 95 -11.50 -45.16 -6.22
N LEU A 96 -12.13 -45.49 -7.35
CA LEU A 96 -11.41 -45.70 -8.61
C LEU A 96 -10.58 -44.46 -9.02
N PRO A 97 -11.11 -43.22 -8.93
CA PRO A 97 -10.29 -42.03 -9.22
C PRO A 97 -9.08 -41.87 -8.28
N MET A 98 -9.18 -42.33 -7.03
CA MET A 98 -8.02 -42.31 -6.11
C MET A 98 -6.94 -43.27 -6.61
N LEU A 99 -7.30 -44.51 -6.92
CA LEU A 99 -6.36 -45.53 -7.41
C LEU A 99 -5.68 -45.11 -8.73
N GLU A 100 -6.45 -44.54 -9.66
CA GLU A 100 -5.91 -44.02 -10.92
C GLU A 100 -4.89 -42.88 -10.69
N ASN A 101 -5.14 -42.00 -9.72
CA ASN A 101 -4.22 -40.93 -9.35
C ASN A 101 -2.98 -41.42 -8.59
N PHE A 102 -2.98 -42.65 -8.05
CA PHE A 102 -1.76 -43.35 -7.62
C PHE A 102 -1.02 -44.03 -8.77
N ASP A 103 -1.50 -43.92 -10.02
CA ASP A 103 -1.01 -44.62 -11.21
C ASP A 103 -1.26 -46.14 -11.18
N LEU A 104 -2.28 -46.57 -10.41
CA LEU A 104 -2.73 -47.96 -10.34
C LEU A 104 -3.86 -48.22 -11.35
N LYS A 105 -3.83 -49.39 -11.98
CA LYS A 105 -4.94 -49.88 -12.82
C LYS A 105 -5.74 -50.91 -12.04
N THR A 106 -7.06 -50.80 -12.04
CA THR A 106 -7.96 -51.74 -11.35
C THR A 106 -8.63 -52.66 -12.37
N TYR A 107 -8.61 -53.98 -12.12
CA TYR A 107 -9.17 -54.98 -13.06
C TYR A 107 -10.46 -55.62 -12.57
N ASN A 108 -10.53 -55.93 -11.27
CA ASN A 108 -11.74 -56.46 -10.67
C ASN A 108 -11.87 -55.95 -9.22
N GLN A 109 -13.06 -56.16 -8.65
CA GLN A 109 -13.36 -55.87 -7.26
C GLN A 109 -14.21 -57.02 -6.70
N LEU A 110 -13.85 -57.49 -5.51
CA LEU A 110 -14.70 -58.32 -4.68
C LEU A 110 -15.19 -57.50 -3.48
N TRP A 111 -16.47 -57.56 -3.18
CA TRP A 111 -17.10 -56.83 -2.07
C TRP A 111 -17.82 -57.78 -1.14
N TYR A 112 -17.61 -57.58 0.17
CA TYR A 112 -18.23 -58.36 1.23
C TYR A 112 -18.70 -57.45 2.37
N GLU A 113 -19.83 -57.80 2.98
CA GLU A 113 -20.33 -57.17 4.20
C GLU A 113 -20.33 -58.18 5.35
N ILE A 114 -19.62 -57.86 6.43
CA ILE A 114 -19.53 -58.70 7.63
C ILE A 114 -20.28 -58.01 8.77
N LYS A 115 -21.38 -58.62 9.21
CA LYS A 115 -22.19 -58.09 10.32
C LYS A 115 -21.58 -58.53 11.65
N LEU A 116 -21.00 -57.60 12.40
CA LEU A 116 -20.41 -57.86 13.71
C LEU A 116 -21.47 -57.94 14.83
N SER A 117 -22.56 -57.18 14.71
CA SER A 117 -23.73 -57.21 15.60
C SER A 117 -24.97 -56.65 14.88
N SER A 118 -26.12 -56.55 15.54
CA SER A 118 -27.37 -56.03 14.92
C SER A 118 -27.23 -54.62 14.36
N ASN A 119 -26.35 -53.80 14.94
CA ASN A 119 -26.15 -52.40 14.57
C ASN A 119 -24.70 -52.11 14.12
N GLN A 120 -23.87 -53.12 13.90
CA GLN A 120 -22.47 -52.92 13.48
C GLN A 120 -22.07 -53.89 12.38
N PHE A 121 -21.55 -53.33 11.28
CA PHE A 121 -21.00 -54.09 10.17
C PHE A 121 -19.67 -53.50 9.70
N VAL A 122 -18.88 -54.32 9.03
CA VAL A 122 -17.66 -53.93 8.33
C VAL A 122 -17.79 -54.33 6.86
N SER A 123 -17.54 -53.39 5.96
CA SER A 123 -17.39 -53.71 4.54
C SER A 123 -15.92 -54.02 4.23
N ILE A 124 -15.70 -55.05 3.41
CA ILE A 124 -14.40 -55.43 2.87
C ILE A 124 -14.49 -55.32 1.36
N ASN A 125 -13.65 -54.46 0.79
CA ASN A 125 -13.46 -54.33 -0.65
C ASN A 125 -12.06 -54.80 -1.01
N ASP A 126 -11.94 -55.79 -1.89
CA ASP A 126 -10.66 -56.31 -2.37
C ASP A 126 -10.52 -56.02 -3.87
N PHE A 127 -9.53 -55.22 -4.24
CA PHE A 127 -9.27 -54.77 -5.60
C PHE A 127 -8.04 -55.46 -6.16
N ALA A 128 -8.18 -56.21 -7.26
CA ALA A 128 -7.03 -56.64 -8.05
C ALA A 128 -6.52 -55.46 -8.87
N ILE A 129 -5.28 -55.04 -8.58
CA ILE A 129 -4.66 -53.86 -9.14
C ILE A 129 -3.33 -54.20 -9.82
N SER A 130 -2.87 -53.35 -10.73
CA SER A 130 -1.51 -53.40 -11.25
C SER A 130 -0.83 -52.05 -11.22
N TYR A 131 0.49 -52.10 -11.07
CA TYR A 131 1.38 -50.96 -11.24
C TYR A 131 2.39 -51.30 -12.34
N LYS A 132 2.86 -50.27 -13.05
CA LYS A 132 3.74 -50.43 -14.22
C LYS A 132 5.11 -51.05 -13.90
N GLU A 133 5.55 -50.93 -12.66
CA GLU A 133 6.83 -51.45 -12.15
C GLU A 133 6.59 -52.35 -10.93
N PRO A 134 7.53 -53.23 -10.55
CA PRO A 134 7.45 -53.98 -9.30
C PRO A 134 7.42 -53.05 -8.08
N ILE A 135 6.55 -53.35 -7.11
CA ILE A 135 6.39 -52.56 -5.87
C ILE A 135 7.08 -53.29 -4.72
N ASP A 136 7.96 -52.58 -4.02
CA ASP A 136 8.44 -53.00 -2.70
C ASP A 136 7.41 -52.65 -1.63
N LEU A 137 6.59 -53.64 -1.25
CA LEU A 137 5.51 -53.46 -0.29
C LEU A 137 5.99 -53.00 1.08
N GLU A 138 7.21 -53.32 1.50
CA GLU A 138 7.70 -52.97 2.84
C GLU A 138 7.84 -51.44 2.99
N HIS A 139 8.43 -50.79 1.99
CA HIS A 139 8.62 -49.35 1.98
C HIS A 139 7.36 -48.58 1.53
N ILE A 140 6.60 -49.14 0.59
CA ILE A 140 5.47 -48.42 -0.03
C ILE A 140 4.20 -48.51 0.79
N SER A 141 3.92 -49.62 1.47
CA SER A 141 2.63 -49.81 2.16
C SER A 141 2.35 -48.70 3.18
N PRO A 142 3.29 -48.29 4.05
CA PRO A 142 3.03 -47.20 5.00
C PRO A 142 2.71 -45.87 4.31
N LEU A 143 3.48 -45.49 3.28
CA LEU A 143 3.29 -44.24 2.54
C LEU A 143 1.95 -44.22 1.79
N PHE A 144 1.62 -45.34 1.13
CA PHE A 144 0.36 -45.49 0.42
C PHE A 144 -0.84 -45.45 1.36
N GLN A 145 -0.78 -46.20 2.48
CA GLN A 145 -1.87 -46.24 3.46
C GLN A 145 -2.13 -44.87 4.07
N GLU A 146 -1.08 -44.13 4.44
CA GLU A 146 -1.20 -42.78 4.95
C GLU A 146 -1.81 -41.84 3.90
N ALA A 147 -1.26 -41.84 2.67
CA ALA A 147 -1.73 -40.96 1.60
C ALA A 147 -3.19 -41.25 1.21
N PHE A 148 -3.55 -42.52 1.03
CA PHE A 148 -4.92 -42.92 0.71
C PHE A 148 -5.88 -42.50 1.81
N THR A 149 -5.51 -42.70 3.08
CA THR A 149 -6.33 -42.29 4.24
C THR A 149 -6.55 -40.77 4.25
N GLN A 150 -5.50 -39.99 4.03
CA GLN A 150 -5.60 -38.53 3.98
C GLN A 150 -6.46 -38.04 2.81
N ILE A 151 -6.35 -38.67 1.63
CA ILE A 151 -7.19 -38.34 0.47
C ILE A 151 -8.65 -38.71 0.73
N TYR A 152 -8.90 -39.90 1.30
CA TYR A 152 -10.23 -40.39 1.61
C TYR A 152 -10.99 -39.48 2.57
N PHE A 153 -10.32 -38.99 3.63
CA PHE A 153 -10.90 -38.05 4.57
C PHE A 153 -10.83 -36.58 4.11
N GLY A 154 -10.29 -36.30 2.93
CA GLY A 154 -10.19 -34.95 2.36
C GLY A 154 -9.11 -34.06 2.99
N SER A 155 -8.18 -34.63 3.75
CA SER A 155 -7.00 -33.94 4.30
C SER A 155 -5.91 -33.70 3.25
N SER A 156 -5.91 -34.43 2.13
CA SER A 156 -5.04 -34.22 0.96
C SER A 156 -5.83 -34.32 -0.34
N GLU A 157 -5.36 -33.69 -1.42
CA GLU A 157 -6.03 -33.70 -2.72
C GLU A 157 -5.90 -35.02 -3.48
N ASN A 158 -6.95 -35.37 -4.22
CA ASN A 158 -6.94 -36.47 -5.18
C ASN A 158 -6.56 -35.97 -6.58
N ASP A 159 -5.26 -35.85 -6.86
CA ASP A 159 -4.73 -35.34 -8.13
C ASP A 159 -3.50 -36.13 -8.63
N GLY A 160 -2.98 -35.78 -9.81
CA GLY A 160 -1.92 -36.53 -10.46
C GLY A 160 -0.56 -36.46 -9.75
N PHE A 161 -0.39 -35.62 -8.71
CA PHE A 161 0.82 -35.66 -7.90
C PHE A 161 0.91 -36.94 -7.07
N ASN A 162 -0.23 -37.58 -6.75
CA ASN A 162 -0.27 -38.80 -5.93
C ASN A 162 0.48 -39.98 -6.57
N LYS A 163 0.73 -39.92 -7.89
CA LYS A 163 1.60 -40.86 -8.62
C LYS A 163 3.02 -40.92 -8.06
N LEU A 164 3.49 -39.83 -7.44
CA LEU A 164 4.82 -39.72 -6.85
C LEU A 164 4.97 -40.52 -5.54
N ILE A 165 3.87 -40.94 -4.90
CA ILE A 165 3.93 -41.85 -3.75
C ILE A 165 4.60 -43.16 -4.18
N LEU A 166 4.10 -43.77 -5.27
CA LEU A 166 4.65 -45.01 -5.81
C LEU A 166 5.89 -44.76 -6.66
N GLY A 167 5.82 -43.77 -7.57
CA GLY A 167 6.88 -43.55 -8.57
C GLY A 167 8.15 -42.91 -8.02
N ALA A 168 8.04 -42.08 -6.96
CA ALA A 168 9.17 -41.34 -6.39
C ALA A 168 9.40 -41.64 -4.90
N LEU A 169 8.64 -42.55 -4.27
CA LEU A 169 8.72 -42.88 -2.83
C LEU A 169 8.61 -41.64 -1.94
N LEU A 170 7.74 -40.69 -2.33
CA LEU A 170 7.49 -39.49 -1.54
C LEU A 170 6.32 -39.73 -0.59
N SER A 171 6.33 -39.04 0.56
CA SER A 171 5.20 -38.96 1.48
C SER A 171 4.16 -37.94 1.02
N SER A 172 2.93 -38.04 1.53
CA SER A 172 1.87 -37.04 1.27
C SER A 172 2.30 -35.62 1.65
N ARG A 173 3.11 -35.48 2.73
CA ARG A 173 3.65 -34.19 3.18
C ARG A 173 4.64 -33.58 2.18
N GLU A 174 5.52 -34.39 1.59
CA GLU A 174 6.48 -33.94 0.58
C GLU A 174 5.77 -33.61 -0.74
N ILE A 175 4.76 -34.39 -1.11
CA ILE A 175 3.89 -34.09 -2.25
C ILE A 175 3.18 -32.74 -2.09
N MET A 176 2.68 -32.45 -0.88
CA MET A 176 2.04 -31.16 -0.58
C MET A 176 2.96 -29.97 -0.86
N LEU A 177 4.29 -30.10 -0.70
CA LEU A 177 5.25 -29.06 -1.04
C LEU A 177 5.31 -28.79 -2.56
N LEU A 178 5.42 -29.84 -3.37
CA LEU A 178 5.41 -29.71 -4.83
C LEU A 178 4.07 -29.16 -5.35
N ARG A 179 2.97 -29.58 -4.73
CA ARG A 179 1.63 -29.07 -4.99
C ARG A 179 1.54 -27.57 -4.66
N ALA A 180 2.05 -27.15 -3.50
CA ALA A 180 2.08 -25.74 -3.10
C ALA A 180 2.89 -24.86 -4.06
N TYR A 181 4.09 -25.28 -4.47
CA TYR A 181 4.87 -24.53 -5.48
C TYR A 181 4.18 -24.47 -6.84
N THR A 182 3.51 -25.56 -7.25
CA THR A 182 2.77 -25.60 -8.51
C THR A 182 1.57 -24.66 -8.49
N LYS A 183 0.81 -24.64 -7.39
CA LYS A 183 -0.31 -23.71 -7.20
C LYS A 183 0.14 -22.26 -7.15
N TYR A 184 1.28 -21.99 -6.51
CA TYR A 184 1.91 -20.67 -6.60
C TYR A 184 2.25 -20.30 -8.05
N LEU A 185 2.84 -21.20 -8.85
CA LEU A 185 3.17 -20.92 -10.25
C LEU A 185 1.93 -20.60 -11.11
N GLN A 186 0.84 -21.33 -10.92
CA GLN A 186 -0.44 -21.04 -11.59
C GLN A 186 -0.88 -19.57 -11.35
N GLN A 187 -0.74 -19.09 -10.11
CA GLN A 187 -1.07 -17.70 -9.73
C GLN A 187 -0.11 -16.64 -10.32
N THR A 188 1.03 -17.04 -10.87
CA THR A 188 2.00 -16.15 -11.53
C THR A 188 1.85 -16.07 -13.04
N ARG A 189 0.79 -16.68 -13.60
CA ARG A 189 0.56 -16.84 -15.06
C ARG A 189 1.62 -17.70 -15.74
N PHE A 190 2.10 -18.72 -15.04
CA PHE A 190 2.99 -19.72 -15.63
C PHE A 190 2.24 -20.48 -16.74
N GLN A 191 2.87 -20.64 -17.91
CA GLN A 191 2.20 -21.12 -19.12
C GLN A 191 1.73 -22.58 -19.07
N PHE A 192 2.23 -23.37 -18.13
CA PHE A 192 1.94 -24.81 -18.04
C PHE A 192 0.84 -25.10 -17.03
N SER A 193 -0.11 -25.97 -17.41
CA SER A 193 -1.19 -26.42 -16.53
C SER A 193 -0.68 -27.31 -15.40
N GLN A 194 -1.43 -27.39 -14.30
CA GLN A 194 -1.13 -28.31 -13.20
C GLN A 194 -0.98 -29.76 -13.70
N ALA A 195 -1.92 -30.25 -14.51
CA ALA A 195 -1.87 -31.61 -15.05
C ALA A 195 -0.60 -31.90 -15.86
N TYR A 196 -0.07 -30.90 -16.58
CA TYR A 196 1.18 -31.08 -17.32
C TYR A 196 2.42 -31.09 -16.40
N ILE A 197 2.40 -30.31 -15.32
CA ILE A 197 3.44 -30.33 -14.29
C ILE A 197 3.44 -31.68 -13.55
N GLU A 198 2.27 -32.18 -13.16
CA GLU A 198 2.09 -33.51 -12.56
C GLU A 198 2.67 -34.61 -13.46
N LYS A 199 2.28 -34.61 -14.74
CA LYS A 199 2.80 -35.55 -15.74
C LYS A 199 4.33 -35.46 -15.87
N THR A 200 4.88 -34.24 -15.88
CA THR A 200 6.32 -34.01 -15.99
C THR A 200 7.05 -34.63 -14.80
N LEU A 201 6.61 -34.35 -13.58
CA LEU A 201 7.23 -34.90 -12.37
C LEU A 201 7.08 -36.42 -12.28
N ALA A 202 5.92 -36.96 -12.68
CA ALA A 202 5.69 -38.41 -12.71
C ALA A 202 6.53 -39.13 -13.80
N SER A 203 6.92 -38.41 -14.86
CA SER A 203 7.81 -38.93 -15.92
C SER A 203 9.29 -38.83 -15.53
N HIS A 204 9.63 -37.95 -14.59
CA HIS A 204 10.98 -37.74 -14.07
C HIS A 204 11.04 -37.93 -12.53
N PRO A 205 10.68 -39.11 -12.00
CA PRO A 205 10.51 -39.32 -10.56
C PRO A 205 11.80 -39.11 -9.75
N VAL A 206 12.97 -39.38 -10.33
CA VAL A 206 14.28 -39.12 -9.71
C VAL A 206 14.48 -37.61 -9.50
N CYS A 207 14.17 -36.78 -10.51
CA CYS A 207 14.23 -35.33 -10.37
C CYS A 207 13.23 -34.82 -9.33
N ALA A 208 12.01 -35.38 -9.28
CA ALA A 208 11.01 -35.02 -8.28
C ALA A 208 11.51 -35.32 -6.85
N ARG A 209 12.12 -36.49 -6.63
CA ARG A 209 12.76 -36.84 -5.36
C ARG A 209 13.92 -35.90 -5.03
N ASP A 210 14.79 -35.62 -6.00
CA ASP A 210 15.94 -34.73 -5.81
C ASP A 210 15.52 -33.31 -5.43
N LEU A 211 14.42 -32.79 -5.99
CA LEU A 211 13.85 -31.49 -5.59
C LEU A 211 13.44 -31.48 -4.11
N ILE A 212 12.81 -32.56 -3.62
CA ILE A 212 12.45 -32.71 -2.21
C ILE A 212 13.69 -32.83 -1.34
N GLU A 213 14.64 -33.71 -1.70
CA GLU A 213 15.90 -33.86 -0.97
C GLU A 213 16.67 -32.55 -0.89
N PHE A 214 16.69 -31.77 -1.98
CA PHE A 214 17.28 -30.44 -2.00
C PHE A 214 16.56 -29.50 -1.04
N PHE A 215 15.22 -29.44 -1.08
CA PHE A 215 14.44 -28.62 -0.15
C PHE A 215 14.73 -28.99 1.31
N LEU A 216 14.71 -30.29 1.64
CA LEU A 216 14.97 -30.76 3.00
C LEU A 216 16.38 -30.40 3.46
N ALA A 217 17.40 -30.66 2.62
CA ALA A 217 18.79 -30.32 2.93
C ALA A 217 19.01 -28.80 3.02
N TYR A 218 18.25 -28.01 2.28
CA TYR A 218 18.39 -26.55 2.26
C TYR A 218 17.61 -25.87 3.40
N HIS A 219 16.43 -26.37 3.79
CA HIS A 219 15.55 -25.68 4.75
C HIS A 219 15.51 -26.29 6.15
N ARG A 220 16.15 -27.45 6.38
CA ARG A 220 16.17 -28.12 7.70
C ARG A 220 16.64 -27.15 8.81
N PRO A 221 15.91 -27.04 9.93
CA PRO A 221 16.37 -26.31 11.11
C PRO A 221 17.64 -26.96 11.66
N ASP A 222 18.57 -26.16 12.20
CA ASP A 222 19.86 -26.61 12.78
C ASP A 222 20.93 -27.06 11.76
N LEU A 223 20.96 -26.47 10.57
CA LEU A 223 21.98 -26.72 9.54
C LEU A 223 23.41 -26.77 10.08
N HIS A 224 24.01 -27.95 10.05
CA HIS A 224 25.43 -28.18 10.15
C HIS A 224 26.14 -27.85 8.81
N LYS A 225 27.44 -27.53 8.85
CA LYS A 225 28.24 -27.22 7.64
C LYS A 225 28.15 -28.32 6.55
N ASN A 226 27.90 -29.56 6.94
CA ASN A 226 27.79 -30.69 6.01
C ASN A 226 26.51 -30.66 5.18
N GLU A 227 25.39 -30.20 5.73
CA GLU A 227 24.09 -30.18 5.03
C GLU A 227 24.05 -29.10 3.93
N LYS A 228 24.71 -27.96 4.13
CA LYS A 228 24.89 -26.96 3.06
C LYS A 228 25.71 -27.50 1.88
N LYS A 229 26.75 -28.29 2.16
CA LYS A 229 27.54 -28.96 1.11
C LYS A 229 26.69 -30.00 0.37
N GLN A 230 25.90 -30.76 1.12
CA GLN A 230 24.98 -31.76 0.55
C GLN A 230 23.93 -31.11 -0.35
N ALA A 231 23.32 -30.00 0.06
CA ALA A 231 22.37 -29.25 -0.78
C ALA A 231 23.00 -28.82 -2.11
N GLY A 232 24.25 -28.33 -2.10
CA GLY A 232 24.96 -27.98 -3.34
C GLY A 232 25.29 -29.18 -4.23
N LEU A 233 25.55 -30.36 -3.65
CA LEU A 233 25.73 -31.59 -4.43
C LEU A 233 24.42 -32.05 -5.09
N ILE A 234 23.31 -31.98 -4.35
CA ILE A 234 21.98 -32.33 -4.87
C ILE A 234 21.55 -31.34 -5.96
N GLU A 235 21.79 -30.03 -5.77
CA GLU A 235 21.53 -29.03 -6.81
C GLU A 235 22.28 -29.36 -8.12
N ASN A 236 23.57 -29.68 -8.03
CA ASN A 236 24.35 -30.10 -9.20
C ASN A 236 23.82 -31.39 -9.82
N ARG A 237 23.32 -32.34 -9.02
CA ARG A 237 22.68 -33.57 -9.51
C ARG A 237 21.42 -33.24 -10.30
N ILE A 238 20.55 -32.37 -9.79
CA ILE A 238 19.35 -31.89 -10.50
C ILE A 238 19.73 -31.23 -11.82
N LEU A 239 20.71 -30.32 -11.81
CA LEU A 239 21.15 -29.60 -13.01
C LEU A 239 21.71 -30.54 -14.08
N LYS A 240 22.46 -31.58 -13.69
CA LYS A 240 22.95 -32.62 -14.61
C LYS A 240 21.82 -33.49 -15.15
N SER A 241 20.86 -33.90 -14.31
CA SER A 241 19.70 -34.66 -14.76
C SER A 241 18.89 -33.86 -15.79
N LEU A 242 18.77 -32.54 -15.60
CA LEU A 242 18.09 -31.64 -16.52
C LEU A 242 18.74 -31.60 -17.92
N GLU A 243 20.06 -31.76 -18.04
CA GLU A 243 20.76 -31.86 -19.34
C GLU A 243 20.28 -33.06 -20.18
N THR A 244 19.73 -34.09 -19.53
CA THR A 244 19.22 -35.30 -20.19
C THR A 244 17.74 -35.23 -20.58
N VAL A 245 17.02 -34.18 -20.13
CA VAL A 245 15.60 -33.98 -20.41
C VAL A 245 15.42 -33.48 -21.84
N LYS A 246 14.78 -34.28 -22.69
CA LYS A 246 14.60 -33.97 -24.12
C LYS A 246 13.61 -32.82 -24.38
N SER A 247 12.58 -32.69 -23.54
CA SER A 247 11.57 -31.64 -23.67
C SER A 247 12.02 -30.36 -22.97
N LEU A 248 12.15 -29.27 -23.73
CA LEU A 248 12.46 -27.96 -23.18
C LEU A 248 11.39 -27.47 -22.18
N ASP A 249 10.14 -27.87 -22.40
CA ASP A 249 9.04 -27.51 -21.50
C ASP A 249 9.15 -28.24 -20.16
N GLU A 250 9.53 -29.52 -20.18
CA GLU A 250 9.78 -30.31 -18.97
C GLU A 250 11.00 -29.79 -18.19
N ASP A 251 12.10 -29.42 -18.88
CA ASP A 251 13.25 -28.76 -18.25
C ASP A 251 12.83 -27.45 -17.56
N ARG A 252 12.07 -26.60 -18.28
CA ARG A 252 11.59 -25.33 -17.73
C ARG A 252 10.74 -25.52 -16.48
N ILE A 253 9.90 -26.54 -16.42
CA ILE A 253 9.09 -26.86 -15.24
C ILE A 253 9.97 -27.22 -14.04
N ILE A 254 10.86 -28.20 -14.20
CA ILE A 254 11.72 -28.67 -13.10
C ILE A 254 12.66 -27.55 -12.63
N ARG A 255 13.26 -26.82 -13.57
CA ARG A 255 14.13 -25.68 -13.29
C ARG A 255 13.38 -24.56 -12.54
N ARG A 256 12.12 -24.31 -12.91
CA ARG A 256 11.30 -23.31 -12.23
C ARG A 256 10.98 -23.72 -10.78
N LEU A 257 10.69 -24.99 -10.53
CA LEU A 257 10.49 -25.52 -9.17
C LEU A 257 11.77 -25.40 -8.32
N LEU A 258 12.94 -25.72 -8.88
CA LEU A 258 14.22 -25.52 -8.21
C LEU A 258 14.45 -24.04 -7.83
N ILE A 259 14.15 -23.11 -8.74
CA ILE A 259 14.24 -21.67 -8.47
C ILE A 259 13.32 -21.26 -7.31
N LEU A 260 12.09 -21.76 -7.24
CA LEU A 260 11.17 -21.44 -6.14
C LEU A 260 11.65 -21.96 -4.78
N ILE A 261 12.25 -23.16 -4.74
CA ILE A 261 12.86 -23.71 -3.52
C ILE A 261 13.99 -22.79 -3.03
N LYS A 262 14.85 -22.32 -3.95
CA LYS A 262 15.94 -21.38 -3.64
C LYS A 262 15.44 -19.99 -3.24
N ALA A 263 14.36 -19.52 -3.86
CA ALA A 263 13.74 -18.23 -3.54
C ALA A 263 12.96 -18.25 -2.22
N THR A 264 12.70 -19.43 -1.64
CA THR A 264 12.06 -19.56 -0.32
C THR A 264 13.05 -19.11 0.76
N LEU A 265 12.66 -18.12 1.55
CA LEU A 265 13.44 -17.54 2.65
C LEU A 265 13.14 -18.17 4.00
N ARG A 266 11.89 -18.61 4.20
CA ARG A 266 11.38 -19.22 5.43
C ARG A 266 10.22 -20.15 5.10
N THR A 267 10.09 -21.24 5.86
CA THR A 267 8.97 -22.18 5.73
C THR A 267 8.64 -22.83 7.07
N ASN A 268 7.34 -23.08 7.32
CA ASN A 268 6.87 -23.78 8.51
C ASN A 268 6.79 -25.30 8.31
N PHE A 269 7.38 -25.82 7.22
CA PHE A 269 7.30 -27.23 6.84
C PHE A 269 7.65 -28.19 7.99
N PHE A 270 8.66 -27.83 8.80
CA PHE A 270 9.18 -28.62 9.91
C PHE A 270 8.44 -28.40 11.25
N GLN A 271 7.59 -27.37 11.34
CA GLN A 271 6.90 -27.04 12.58
C GLN A 271 5.79 -28.05 12.88
N LYS A 272 5.68 -28.40 14.17
CA LYS A 272 4.63 -29.27 14.70
C LYS A 272 3.64 -28.51 15.58
N THR A 273 2.43 -29.04 15.69
CA THR A 273 1.42 -28.60 16.66
C THR A 273 1.85 -29.01 18.08
N LYS A 274 1.13 -28.52 19.11
CA LYS A 274 1.38 -28.91 20.50
C LYS A 274 1.22 -30.41 20.75
N ASN A 275 0.49 -31.11 19.89
CA ASN A 275 0.26 -32.55 19.95
C ASN A 275 1.35 -33.37 19.22
N GLY A 276 2.36 -32.72 18.64
CA GLY A 276 3.44 -33.38 17.89
C GLY A 276 3.10 -33.73 16.44
N GLU A 277 1.94 -33.32 15.95
CA GLU A 277 1.50 -33.52 14.55
C GLU A 277 1.96 -32.39 13.65
N TYR A 278 2.11 -32.63 12.35
CA TYR A 278 2.36 -31.55 11.39
C TYR A 278 1.12 -30.66 11.24
N LYS A 279 1.36 -29.37 10.95
CA LYS A 279 0.28 -28.42 10.70
C LYS A 279 -0.45 -28.75 9.39
N GLU A 280 -1.76 -28.54 9.36
CA GLU A 280 -2.64 -28.77 8.18
C GLU A 280 -2.34 -27.87 6.97
N TYR A 281 -1.54 -26.81 7.18
CA TYR A 281 -1.14 -25.85 6.15
C TYR A 281 0.39 -25.74 6.06
N LEU A 282 0.86 -25.38 4.88
CA LEU A 282 2.25 -25.05 4.57
C LEU A 282 2.38 -23.58 4.22
N SER A 283 3.34 -22.89 4.82
CA SER A 283 3.65 -21.50 4.55
C SER A 283 5.05 -21.37 3.94
N LEU A 284 5.15 -20.57 2.88
CA LEU A 284 6.37 -20.30 2.12
C LEU A 284 6.54 -18.78 2.00
N LYS A 285 7.56 -18.21 2.64
CA LYS A 285 7.95 -16.82 2.44
C LYS A 285 8.97 -16.75 1.31
N LEU A 286 8.62 -16.12 0.20
CA LEU A 286 9.40 -16.06 -1.03
C LEU A 286 10.04 -14.68 -1.21
N ASN A 287 11.28 -14.65 -1.68
CA ASN A 287 11.92 -13.45 -2.23
C ASN A 287 11.46 -13.26 -3.67
N SER A 288 10.52 -12.33 -3.92
CA SER A 288 9.93 -12.14 -5.25
C SER A 288 10.97 -11.75 -6.31
N LYS A 289 12.06 -11.07 -5.94
CA LYS A 289 13.08 -10.64 -6.91
C LYS A 289 13.86 -11.80 -7.52
N GLU A 290 13.95 -12.92 -6.82
CA GLU A 290 14.64 -14.12 -7.30
C GLU A 290 13.75 -15.00 -8.19
N ILE A 291 12.48 -14.64 -8.37
CA ILE A 291 11.51 -15.39 -9.18
C ILE A 291 11.40 -14.71 -10.56
N PRO A 292 11.82 -15.38 -11.65
CA PRO A 292 11.77 -14.79 -12.99
C PRO A 292 10.34 -14.51 -13.46
N ASP A 293 10.17 -13.54 -14.35
CA ASP A 293 8.93 -13.28 -15.09
C ASP A 293 7.69 -12.96 -14.23
N LEU A 294 7.87 -12.60 -12.95
CA LEU A 294 6.74 -12.17 -12.13
C LEU A 294 6.06 -10.92 -12.72
N PRO A 295 4.71 -10.88 -12.74
CA PRO A 295 3.98 -9.69 -13.12
C PRO A 295 4.37 -8.47 -12.27
N GLN A 296 4.52 -7.32 -12.92
CA GLN A 296 4.84 -6.06 -12.24
C GLN A 296 3.61 -5.47 -11.51
N PRO A 297 3.79 -4.73 -10.40
CA PRO A 297 5.06 -4.52 -9.69
C PRO A 297 5.52 -5.78 -8.94
N ILE A 298 6.84 -6.00 -8.84
CA ILE A 298 7.39 -7.13 -8.07
C ILE A 298 7.39 -6.76 -6.58
N PRO A 299 6.69 -7.49 -5.70
CA PRO A 299 6.74 -7.28 -4.25
C PRO A 299 8.17 -7.47 -3.68
N LEU A 300 8.40 -7.08 -2.43
CA LEU A 300 9.61 -7.49 -1.71
C LEU A 300 9.51 -8.96 -1.31
N TYR A 301 8.40 -9.33 -0.68
CA TYR A 301 8.12 -10.69 -0.22
C TYR A 301 6.70 -11.13 -0.58
N GLU A 302 6.54 -12.42 -0.87
CA GLU A 302 5.23 -13.09 -0.96
C GLU A 302 5.20 -14.22 0.06
N ILE A 303 4.20 -14.21 0.94
CA ILE A 303 3.97 -15.34 1.85
C ILE A 303 2.79 -16.12 1.30
N PHE A 304 3.06 -17.25 0.68
CA PHE A 304 2.05 -18.16 0.15
C PHE A 304 1.72 -19.22 1.20
N VAL A 305 0.44 -19.38 1.52
CA VAL A 305 -0.05 -20.36 2.48
C VAL A 305 -0.99 -21.32 1.75
N TYR A 306 -0.66 -22.60 1.82
CA TYR A 306 -1.30 -23.67 1.10
C TYR A 306 -1.90 -24.68 2.07
N ALA A 307 -3.16 -25.06 1.86
CA ALA A 307 -3.81 -26.17 2.56
C ALA A 307 -4.77 -26.91 1.61
N SER A 308 -5.23 -28.09 2.00
CA SER A 308 -6.27 -28.82 1.24
C SER A 308 -7.61 -28.08 1.18
N ARG A 309 -7.84 -27.17 2.13
CA ARG A 309 -9.08 -26.39 2.28
C ARG A 309 -9.03 -25.01 1.62
N PHE A 310 -7.85 -24.42 1.46
CA PHE A 310 -7.71 -23.05 0.96
C PHE A 310 -6.33 -22.77 0.36
N GLU A 311 -6.24 -21.69 -0.42
CA GLU A 311 -4.98 -21.08 -0.86
C GLU A 311 -4.98 -19.61 -0.44
N ALA A 312 -3.85 -19.11 0.02
CA ALA A 312 -3.73 -17.73 0.46
C ALA A 312 -2.37 -17.13 0.11
N ILE A 313 -2.34 -15.82 -0.03
CA ILE A 313 -1.11 -15.07 -0.30
C ILE A 313 -1.11 -13.74 0.43
N HIS A 314 0.06 -13.34 0.95
CA HIS A 314 0.29 -12.01 1.49
C HIS A 314 1.51 -11.36 0.81
N LEU A 315 1.27 -10.26 0.08
CA LEU A 315 2.26 -9.53 -0.69
C LEU A 315 2.71 -8.28 0.09
N ARG A 316 4.03 -8.06 0.21
CA ARG A 316 4.61 -6.93 0.95
C ARG A 316 5.60 -6.17 0.09
N ASN A 317 5.54 -4.83 0.11
CA ASN A 317 6.53 -3.98 -0.58
C ASN A 317 7.72 -3.56 0.30
N ALA A 318 7.62 -3.69 1.63
CA ALA A 318 8.67 -3.29 2.58
C ALA A 318 8.59 -4.11 3.87
N LYS A 319 9.62 -4.01 4.73
CA LYS A 319 9.61 -4.63 6.07
C LYS A 319 8.55 -4.03 6.99
N VAL A 320 8.48 -2.70 7.08
CA VAL A 320 7.36 -2.03 7.77
C VAL A 320 6.24 -1.81 6.76
N SER A 321 5.25 -2.71 6.75
CA SER A 321 4.15 -2.71 5.78
C SER A 321 2.84 -3.14 6.40
N ARG A 322 1.72 -2.63 5.87
CA ARG A 322 0.37 -2.91 6.33
C ARG A 322 -0.57 -3.18 5.18
N GLY A 323 -1.47 -4.14 5.35
CA GLY A 323 -2.44 -4.53 4.32
C GLY A 323 -3.67 -5.22 4.86
N GLY A 324 -4.81 -4.96 4.22
CA GLY A 324 -6.04 -5.71 4.47
C GLY A 324 -5.95 -7.16 3.95
N ILE A 325 -6.67 -8.08 4.58
CA ILE A 325 -6.81 -9.48 4.13
C ILE A 325 -8.17 -9.69 3.48
N ARG A 326 -8.22 -10.00 2.18
CA ARG A 326 -9.47 -10.21 1.42
C ARG A 326 -9.86 -11.68 1.32
N PHE A 327 -11.13 -11.99 1.52
CA PHE A 327 -11.71 -13.24 1.02
C PHE A 327 -12.11 -13.03 -0.45
N SER A 328 -11.47 -13.77 -1.35
CA SER A 328 -11.66 -13.65 -2.80
C SER A 328 -12.51 -14.81 -3.33
N ASP A 329 -13.31 -14.50 -4.34
CA ASP A 329 -14.12 -15.43 -5.14
C ASP A 329 -13.45 -15.81 -6.47
N ARG A 330 -12.15 -15.49 -6.64
CA ARG A 330 -11.38 -15.67 -7.89
C ARG A 330 -10.26 -16.72 -7.76
N PRO A 331 -10.57 -18.02 -7.63
CA PRO A 331 -9.55 -19.06 -7.41
C PRO A 331 -8.44 -19.08 -8.47
N GLU A 332 -8.76 -18.80 -9.73
CA GLU A 332 -7.80 -18.89 -10.84
C GLU A 332 -6.76 -17.76 -10.88
N ASP A 333 -7.07 -16.59 -10.32
CA ASP A 333 -6.19 -15.42 -10.44
C ASP A 333 -6.20 -14.46 -9.22
N PHE A 334 -6.59 -14.94 -8.04
CA PHE A 334 -6.64 -14.11 -6.83
C PHE A 334 -5.31 -13.41 -6.54
N ARG A 335 -4.15 -14.00 -6.86
CA ARG A 335 -2.87 -13.27 -6.72
C ARG A 335 -2.82 -12.00 -7.56
N THR A 336 -3.37 -12.01 -8.78
CA THR A 336 -3.46 -10.81 -9.63
C THR A 336 -4.35 -9.75 -8.97
N GLU A 337 -5.48 -10.16 -8.40
CA GLU A 337 -6.36 -9.27 -7.64
C GLU A 337 -5.61 -8.65 -6.44
N ILE A 338 -4.97 -9.48 -5.60
CA ILE A 338 -4.24 -9.04 -4.41
C ILE A 338 -3.04 -8.15 -4.79
N LEU A 339 -2.37 -8.42 -5.90
CA LEU A 339 -1.28 -7.59 -6.41
C LEU A 339 -1.76 -6.19 -6.83
N GLY A 340 -2.90 -6.11 -7.53
CA GLY A 340 -3.53 -4.84 -7.88
C GLY A 340 -3.89 -4.00 -6.65
N LEU A 341 -4.43 -4.65 -5.62
CA LEU A 341 -4.76 -3.99 -4.34
C LEU A 341 -3.51 -3.56 -3.55
N MET A 342 -2.46 -4.39 -3.51
CA MET A 342 -1.18 -4.04 -2.88
C MET A 342 -0.56 -2.81 -3.57
N LYS A 343 -0.63 -2.75 -4.91
CA LYS A 343 -0.16 -1.60 -5.69
C LYS A 343 -0.92 -0.33 -5.31
N ALA A 344 -2.26 -0.38 -5.26
CA ALA A 344 -3.06 0.77 -4.82
C ALA A 344 -2.70 1.20 -3.39
N GLN A 345 -2.42 0.24 -2.51
CA GLN A 345 -2.02 0.51 -1.13
C GLN A 345 -0.65 1.21 -1.03
N LYS A 346 0.26 1.02 -2.01
CA LYS A 346 1.58 1.66 -2.02
C LYS A 346 1.48 3.18 -2.07
N VAL A 347 0.66 3.71 -3.00
CA VAL A 347 0.45 5.17 -3.13
C VAL A 347 -0.46 5.70 -2.02
N LYS A 348 -1.47 4.93 -1.61
CA LYS A 348 -2.37 5.29 -0.49
C LYS A 348 -1.64 5.43 0.85
N ASN A 349 -0.62 4.60 1.08
CA ASN A 349 0.17 4.65 2.31
C ASN A 349 1.32 5.66 2.26
N ALA A 350 1.44 6.49 1.22
CA ALA A 350 2.53 7.46 1.11
C ALA A 350 2.56 8.48 2.25
N ILE A 351 1.44 8.66 2.96
CA ILE A 351 1.29 9.62 4.07
C ILE A 351 1.44 9.02 5.47
N ILE A 352 1.52 7.69 5.60
CA ILE A 352 1.56 7.00 6.88
C ILE A 352 2.88 6.24 7.07
N VAL A 353 3.11 5.69 8.26
CA VAL A 353 4.33 4.95 8.60
C VAL A 353 4.54 3.67 7.76
N PRO A 354 3.61 2.69 7.71
CA PRO A 354 3.86 1.46 6.99
C PRO A 354 3.68 1.61 5.47
N SER A 355 4.56 0.98 4.68
CA SER A 355 4.35 0.84 3.23
C SER A 355 3.16 -0.09 2.91
N GLY A 356 2.80 -0.18 1.63
CA GLY A 356 1.67 -1.01 1.18
C GLY A 356 1.96 -2.51 1.23
N ALA A 357 1.05 -3.26 1.84
CA ALA A 357 0.92 -4.71 1.72
C ALA A 357 -0.53 -5.08 1.41
N LYS A 358 -0.77 -6.34 1.03
CA LYS A 358 -2.12 -6.88 0.91
C LYS A 358 -2.08 -8.40 1.03
N GLY A 359 -3.09 -8.98 1.68
CA GLY A 359 -3.30 -10.42 1.63
C GLY A 359 -4.67 -10.78 1.08
N GLY A 360 -4.81 -12.03 0.69
CA GLY A 360 -6.11 -12.62 0.41
C GLY A 360 -6.05 -14.12 0.26
N PHE A 361 -7.22 -14.74 0.35
CA PHE A 361 -7.38 -16.19 0.32
C PHE A 361 -8.65 -16.61 -0.43
N VAL A 362 -8.62 -17.83 -0.95
CA VAL A 362 -9.71 -18.49 -1.66
C VAL A 362 -9.99 -19.84 -1.02
N LEU A 363 -11.26 -20.21 -0.92
CA LEU A 363 -11.66 -21.52 -0.39
C LEU A 363 -11.71 -22.56 -1.50
N LYS A 364 -11.38 -23.80 -1.16
CA LYS A 364 -11.53 -24.98 -2.02
C LYS A 364 -12.80 -25.74 -1.65
N ASN A 365 -13.33 -26.52 -2.59
CA ASN A 365 -14.47 -27.43 -2.37
C ASN A 365 -15.73 -26.77 -1.78
N ILE A 366 -16.02 -25.52 -2.14
CA ILE A 366 -17.16 -24.73 -1.64
C ILE A 366 -18.50 -25.46 -1.88
N GLU A 367 -18.61 -26.20 -2.99
CA GLU A 367 -19.82 -26.96 -3.36
C GLU A 367 -20.24 -28.00 -2.31
N ARG A 368 -19.32 -28.45 -1.46
CA ARG A 368 -19.61 -29.38 -0.36
C ARG A 368 -20.27 -28.68 0.84
N LEU A 369 -20.31 -27.34 0.86
CA LEU A 369 -20.88 -26.53 1.94
C LEU A 369 -22.33 -26.18 1.60
N SER A 370 -23.27 -26.92 2.20
CA SER A 370 -24.70 -26.82 1.89
C SER A 370 -25.42 -25.63 2.54
N THR A 371 -24.82 -24.98 3.55
CA THR A 371 -25.45 -23.87 4.29
C THR A 371 -24.56 -22.63 4.37
N ARG A 372 -25.19 -21.47 4.49
CA ARG A 372 -24.49 -20.18 4.66
C ARG A 372 -23.67 -20.13 5.95
N ASP A 373 -24.16 -20.77 7.02
CA ASP A 373 -23.44 -20.82 8.30
C ASP A 373 -22.18 -21.69 8.20
N ALA A 374 -22.27 -22.85 7.52
CA ALA A 374 -21.10 -23.69 7.24
C ALA A 374 -20.05 -22.94 6.40
N LEU A 375 -20.47 -22.17 5.40
CA LEU A 375 -19.56 -21.32 4.62
C LEU A 375 -18.88 -20.27 5.50
N LYS A 376 -19.63 -19.61 6.38
CA LYS A 376 -19.07 -18.58 7.28
C LYS A 376 -18.06 -19.18 8.26
N GLU A 377 -18.35 -20.35 8.82
CA GLU A 377 -17.42 -21.08 9.68
C GLU A 377 -16.15 -21.48 8.94
N GLU A 378 -16.28 -21.96 7.70
CA GLU A 378 -15.14 -22.31 6.85
C GLU A 378 -14.25 -21.11 6.55
N VAL A 379 -14.84 -19.97 6.19
CA VAL A 379 -14.13 -18.70 5.95
C VAL A 379 -13.35 -18.28 7.20
N VAL A 380 -13.97 -18.37 8.38
CA VAL A 380 -13.31 -18.03 9.66
C VAL A 380 -12.17 -19.01 9.95
N HIS A 381 -12.37 -20.31 9.75
CA HIS A 381 -11.34 -21.32 9.95
C HIS A 381 -10.12 -21.07 9.05
N CYS A 382 -10.35 -20.92 7.74
CA CYS A 382 -9.27 -20.67 6.78
C CYS A 382 -8.56 -19.33 7.03
N TYR A 383 -9.29 -18.29 7.43
CA TYR A 383 -8.69 -17.03 7.87
C TYR A 383 -7.77 -17.22 9.08
N LYS A 384 -8.22 -17.96 10.11
CA LYS A 384 -7.39 -18.25 11.29
C LYS A 384 -6.13 -19.03 10.91
N SER A 385 -6.25 -20.06 10.08
CA SER A 385 -5.12 -20.85 9.61
C SER A 385 -4.16 -20.02 8.75
N PHE A 386 -4.67 -19.11 7.92
CA PHE A 386 -3.84 -18.16 7.17
C PHE A 386 -3.04 -17.24 8.10
N ILE A 387 -3.68 -16.58 9.07
CA ILE A 387 -3.00 -15.68 10.02
C ILE A 387 -1.94 -16.44 10.82
N ARG A 388 -2.24 -17.67 11.27
CA ARG A 388 -1.25 -18.53 11.95
C ARG A 388 -0.06 -18.85 11.03
N GLY A 389 -0.31 -19.19 9.76
CA GLY A 389 0.75 -19.39 8.76
C GLY A 389 1.64 -18.15 8.53
N LEU A 390 1.10 -16.94 8.65
CA LEU A 390 1.91 -15.71 8.62
C LEU A 390 2.76 -15.57 9.89
N LEU A 391 2.17 -15.78 11.08
CA LEU A 391 2.85 -15.67 12.38
C LEU A 391 3.94 -16.74 12.54
N ASP A 392 3.75 -17.93 11.98
CA ASP A 392 4.73 -19.03 11.96
C ASP A 392 6.08 -18.64 11.36
N LEU A 393 6.08 -17.68 10.43
CA LEU A 393 7.27 -17.23 9.69
C LEU A 393 7.77 -15.87 10.16
N THR A 394 7.04 -15.18 11.03
CA THR A 394 7.33 -13.79 11.44
C THR A 394 8.19 -13.78 12.70
N ASP A 395 9.19 -12.89 12.75
CA ASP A 395 10.00 -12.74 13.96
C ASP A 395 9.18 -12.08 15.08
N ASN A 396 9.44 -12.42 16.34
CA ASN A 396 8.79 -11.78 17.48
C ASN A 396 9.77 -10.85 18.22
N ILE A 397 9.27 -10.01 19.13
CA ILE A 397 10.08 -9.17 20.01
C ILE A 397 9.71 -9.45 21.45
N LYS A 398 10.68 -9.92 22.25
CA LYS A 398 10.52 -10.09 23.70
C LYS A 398 11.66 -9.37 24.41
N GLU A 399 11.33 -8.55 25.41
CA GLU A 399 12.33 -7.80 26.20
C GLU A 399 13.37 -7.05 25.34
N ASN A 400 12.90 -6.40 24.26
CA ASN A 400 13.75 -5.69 23.28
C ASN A 400 14.73 -6.56 22.46
N LYS A 401 14.57 -7.89 22.46
CA LYS A 401 15.34 -8.81 21.63
C LYS A 401 14.46 -9.41 20.53
N PHE A 402 15.01 -9.50 19.32
CA PHE A 402 14.37 -10.20 18.20
C PHE A 402 14.46 -11.71 18.43
N ILE A 403 13.32 -12.39 18.34
CA ILE A 403 13.18 -13.84 18.50
C ILE A 403 12.78 -14.41 17.15
N ARG A 404 13.64 -15.25 16.56
CA ARG A 404 13.30 -15.96 15.32
C ARG A 404 12.23 -17.03 15.59
N PRO A 405 11.36 -17.36 14.61
CA PRO A 405 10.41 -18.45 14.75
C PRO A 405 11.13 -19.80 14.98
N LYS A 406 10.50 -20.67 15.79
CA LYS A 406 11.04 -21.99 16.10
C LYS A 406 10.98 -22.90 14.87
N GLU A 407 11.96 -23.79 14.74
CA GLU A 407 12.02 -24.79 13.65
C GLU A 407 11.91 -24.18 12.24
N VAL A 408 12.51 -23.00 12.06
CA VAL A 408 12.56 -22.27 10.78
C VAL A 408 13.98 -21.74 10.53
N THR A 409 14.59 -22.17 9.42
CA THR A 409 15.81 -21.52 8.91
C THR A 409 15.44 -20.18 8.26
N CYS A 410 16.07 -19.10 8.72
CA CYS A 410 15.80 -17.75 8.23
C CYS A 410 16.96 -17.25 7.36
N TYR A 411 16.71 -17.05 6.06
CA TYR A 411 17.71 -16.57 5.08
C TYR A 411 17.77 -15.05 4.93
N ASP A 412 16.90 -14.32 5.61
CA ASP A 412 16.77 -12.87 5.56
C ASP A 412 17.05 -12.21 6.93
N ASP A 413 17.13 -10.88 6.93
CA ASP A 413 17.25 -10.08 8.15
C ASP A 413 16.07 -10.31 9.12
N THR A 414 16.16 -9.73 10.32
CA THR A 414 15.02 -9.66 11.24
C THR A 414 13.85 -8.91 10.62
N ASP A 415 12.67 -9.49 10.73
CA ASP A 415 11.42 -9.05 10.12
C ASP A 415 10.23 -9.28 11.09
N PRO A 416 10.13 -8.46 12.16
CA PRO A 416 9.15 -8.65 13.21
C PRO A 416 7.86 -7.86 13.04
N TYR A 417 7.76 -7.01 12.01
CA TYR A 417 6.63 -6.12 11.82
C TYR A 417 5.63 -6.72 10.83
N LEU A 418 4.47 -7.14 11.34
CA LEU A 418 3.35 -7.62 10.55
C LEU A 418 2.07 -7.01 11.13
N VAL A 419 1.40 -6.15 10.36
CA VAL A 419 0.10 -5.57 10.71
C VAL A 419 -0.90 -5.88 9.62
N VAL A 420 -2.01 -6.48 10.00
CA VAL A 420 -3.13 -6.81 9.11
C VAL A 420 -4.29 -5.83 9.32
N ALA A 421 -5.19 -5.79 8.36
CA ALA A 421 -6.43 -5.01 8.47
C ALA A 421 -7.62 -5.76 7.88
N ALA A 422 -8.81 -5.29 8.19
CA ALA A 422 -10.05 -5.72 7.57
C ALA A 422 -10.08 -5.38 6.06
N ASP A 423 -10.73 -6.24 5.26
CA ASP A 423 -11.10 -5.98 3.86
C ASP A 423 -12.44 -6.65 3.51
N LYS A 424 -12.80 -6.69 2.23
CA LYS A 424 -13.98 -7.39 1.72
C LYS A 424 -13.96 -8.86 2.18
N GLY A 425 -15.07 -9.28 2.79
CA GLY A 425 -15.27 -10.63 3.32
C GLY A 425 -14.63 -10.92 4.68
N THR A 426 -13.88 -9.97 5.26
CA THR A 426 -13.20 -10.12 6.57
C THR A 426 -13.43 -8.91 7.49
N ALA A 427 -14.43 -8.07 7.19
CA ALA A 427 -14.64 -6.77 7.81
C ALA A 427 -14.69 -6.79 9.35
N THR A 428 -15.17 -7.88 9.94
CA THR A 428 -15.34 -8.05 11.40
C THR A 428 -14.24 -8.89 12.05
N PHE A 429 -13.14 -9.20 11.33
CA PHE A 429 -12.15 -10.20 11.78
C PHE A 429 -10.93 -9.59 12.50
N SER A 430 -10.86 -8.26 12.68
CA SER A 430 -9.74 -7.63 13.40
C SER A 430 -9.57 -8.16 14.82
N ASP A 431 -10.66 -8.41 15.54
CA ASP A 431 -10.59 -9.01 16.89
C ASP A 431 -10.05 -10.44 16.85
N ILE A 432 -10.47 -11.24 15.87
CA ILE A 432 -9.95 -12.61 15.65
C ILE A 432 -8.43 -12.57 15.41
N ALA A 433 -7.95 -11.64 14.58
CA ALA A 433 -6.52 -11.48 14.31
C ALA A 433 -5.74 -11.08 15.57
N ASN A 434 -6.27 -10.16 16.38
CA ASN A 434 -5.66 -9.74 17.63
C ASN A 434 -5.64 -10.87 18.69
N GLU A 435 -6.69 -11.69 18.76
CA GLU A 435 -6.74 -12.89 19.61
C GLU A 435 -5.66 -13.90 19.21
N LEU A 436 -5.46 -14.13 17.90
CA LEU A 436 -4.40 -14.99 17.39
C LEU A 436 -3.00 -14.42 17.67
N ALA A 437 -2.80 -13.10 17.52
CA ALA A 437 -1.55 -12.47 17.89
C ALA A 437 -1.23 -12.66 19.38
N ALA A 438 -2.25 -12.59 20.25
CA ALA A 438 -2.12 -12.89 21.67
C ALA A 438 -1.80 -14.37 21.94
N GLU A 439 -2.39 -15.31 21.19
CA GLU A 439 -2.05 -16.75 21.26
C GLU A 439 -0.56 -17.01 21.00
N TYR A 440 0.05 -16.23 20.10
CA TYR A 440 1.48 -16.31 19.75
C TYR A 440 2.39 -15.50 20.67
N ASP A 441 1.82 -14.81 21.67
CA ASP A 441 2.53 -13.83 22.51
C ASP A 441 3.29 -12.82 21.64
N PHE A 442 2.65 -12.37 20.55
CA PHE A 442 3.24 -11.50 19.56
C PHE A 442 3.30 -10.06 20.07
N TRP A 443 4.46 -9.41 19.90
CA TRP A 443 4.78 -8.14 20.56
C TRP A 443 3.82 -6.97 20.24
N LEU A 444 3.15 -7.00 19.09
CA LEU A 444 2.16 -5.98 18.72
C LEU A 444 0.87 -6.11 19.53
N GLY A 445 0.57 -7.29 20.09
CA GLY A 445 -0.66 -7.54 20.83
C GLY A 445 -1.89 -7.12 20.02
N ASP A 446 -2.76 -6.30 20.61
CA ASP A 446 -3.97 -5.78 19.97
C ASP A 446 -3.74 -4.60 18.99
N ALA A 447 -2.47 -4.28 18.70
CA ALA A 447 -2.06 -3.43 17.58
C ALA A 447 -1.77 -4.24 16.29
N PHE A 448 -1.83 -5.58 16.35
CA PHE A 448 -1.62 -6.45 15.19
C PHE A 448 -2.66 -6.22 14.09
N ALA A 449 -3.90 -5.96 14.47
CA ALA A 449 -4.99 -5.57 13.59
C ALA A 449 -5.70 -4.31 14.10
N SER A 450 -5.80 -3.31 13.23
CA SER A 450 -6.52 -2.04 13.49
C SER A 450 -8.04 -2.19 13.33
N GLY A 451 -8.82 -1.34 13.99
CA GLY A 451 -10.28 -1.30 13.83
C GLY A 451 -11.04 -2.43 14.54
N GLY A 452 -10.41 -3.06 15.54
CA GLY A 452 -11.08 -3.99 16.46
C GLY A 452 -11.92 -3.27 17.52
N LYS A 453 -12.45 -4.00 18.50
CA LYS A 453 -13.34 -3.49 19.56
C LYS A 453 -12.74 -2.34 20.38
N THR A 454 -11.41 -2.32 20.56
CA THR A 454 -10.66 -1.29 21.30
C THR A 454 -10.05 -0.22 20.37
N GLY A 455 -10.33 -0.29 19.07
CA GLY A 455 -9.84 0.63 18.05
C GLY A 455 -10.80 1.78 17.75
N TYR A 456 -10.46 2.58 16.73
CA TYR A 456 -11.30 3.68 16.27
C TYR A 456 -12.36 3.18 15.28
N ASP A 457 -13.62 3.44 15.58
CA ASP A 457 -14.75 3.07 14.71
C ASP A 457 -14.89 4.12 13.59
N HIS A 458 -14.38 3.79 12.41
CA HIS A 458 -14.34 4.70 11.26
C HIS A 458 -15.74 5.17 10.84
N LYS A 459 -16.77 4.33 11.01
CA LYS A 459 -18.16 4.68 10.68
C LYS A 459 -18.74 5.67 11.68
N LYS A 460 -18.50 5.48 12.98
CA LYS A 460 -18.94 6.44 14.01
C LYS A 460 -18.24 7.78 13.90
N ILE A 461 -16.95 7.79 13.57
CA ILE A 461 -16.17 9.02 13.40
C ILE A 461 -16.47 9.68 12.05
N GLY A 462 -16.88 8.88 11.05
CA GLY A 462 -17.05 9.28 9.67
C GLY A 462 -15.75 9.71 8.99
N ILE A 463 -14.60 9.24 9.49
CA ILE A 463 -13.29 9.85 9.18
C ILE A 463 -12.92 9.77 7.70
N THR A 464 -13.24 8.65 7.02
CA THR A 464 -12.99 8.48 5.59
C THR A 464 -13.81 9.45 4.75
N ALA A 465 -15.11 9.61 5.07
CA ALA A 465 -15.97 10.54 4.37
C ALA A 465 -15.59 11.99 4.64
N ARG A 466 -15.30 12.34 5.90
CA ARG A 466 -14.83 13.69 6.28
C ARG A 466 -13.52 14.04 5.58
N GLY A 467 -12.58 13.09 5.47
CA GLY A 467 -11.35 13.26 4.70
C GLY A 467 -11.60 13.54 3.21
N ALA A 468 -12.52 12.78 2.59
CA ALA A 468 -12.90 13.02 1.19
C ALA A 468 -13.53 14.41 1.01
N TRP A 469 -14.29 14.88 2.00
CA TRP A 469 -14.87 16.21 2.02
C TRP A 469 -13.84 17.34 2.15
N GLU A 470 -12.64 17.11 2.69
CA GLU A 470 -11.55 18.10 2.63
C GLU A 470 -11.13 18.37 1.17
N SER A 471 -11.01 17.32 0.34
CA SER A 471 -10.77 17.45 -1.10
C SER A 471 -11.94 18.13 -1.81
N ILE A 472 -13.18 17.72 -1.52
CA ILE A 472 -14.39 18.29 -2.14
C ILE A 472 -14.51 19.79 -1.83
N LYS A 473 -14.35 20.18 -0.56
CA LYS A 473 -14.31 21.59 -0.14
C LYS A 473 -13.25 22.35 -0.94
N ARG A 474 -12.07 21.77 -1.13
CA ARG A 474 -11.00 22.42 -1.90
C ARG A 474 -11.34 22.56 -3.38
N HIS A 475 -11.95 21.55 -4.01
CA HIS A 475 -12.40 21.66 -5.40
C HIS A 475 -13.45 22.76 -5.58
N PHE A 476 -14.44 22.84 -4.69
CA PHE A 476 -15.43 23.91 -4.76
C PHE A 476 -14.87 25.28 -4.39
N ARG A 477 -13.85 25.34 -3.52
CA ARG A 477 -13.10 26.56 -3.25
C ARG A 477 -12.45 27.15 -4.51
N GLU A 478 -12.01 26.31 -5.45
CA GLU A 478 -11.45 26.73 -6.74
C GLU A 478 -12.52 27.25 -7.71
N LEU A 479 -13.78 26.89 -7.49
CA LEU A 479 -14.95 27.40 -8.20
C LEU A 479 -15.58 28.61 -7.48
N ASP A 480 -14.95 29.10 -6.41
CA ASP A 480 -15.47 30.14 -5.51
C ASP A 480 -16.89 29.82 -4.97
N ILE A 481 -17.17 28.53 -4.71
CA ILE A 481 -18.43 28.05 -4.12
C ILE A 481 -18.16 27.53 -2.70
N ASP A 482 -18.81 28.12 -1.69
CA ASP A 482 -18.79 27.58 -0.33
C ASP A 482 -19.91 26.55 -0.16
N VAL A 483 -19.55 25.26 -0.16
CA VAL A 483 -20.49 24.13 0.00
C VAL A 483 -21.08 23.98 1.41
N THR A 484 -20.59 24.77 2.36
CA THR A 484 -21.14 24.81 3.71
C THR A 484 -22.29 25.82 3.84
N GLU A 485 -22.38 26.78 2.91
CA GLU A 485 -23.41 27.83 2.89
C GLU A 485 -24.30 27.78 1.63
N SER A 486 -23.78 27.28 0.51
CA SER A 486 -24.44 27.25 -0.80
C SER A 486 -25.03 25.88 -1.11
N SER A 487 -26.23 25.87 -1.72
CA SER A 487 -26.85 24.63 -2.18
C SER A 487 -26.17 24.09 -3.44
N ILE A 488 -25.85 22.80 -3.44
CA ILE A 488 -25.26 22.08 -4.58
C ILE A 488 -26.10 20.85 -4.95
N THR A 489 -26.13 20.52 -6.24
CA THR A 489 -26.75 19.29 -6.74
C THR A 489 -25.77 18.12 -6.68
N VAL A 490 -26.23 16.98 -6.16
CA VAL A 490 -25.38 15.82 -5.86
C VAL A 490 -25.97 14.56 -6.46
N ILE A 491 -25.12 13.74 -7.07
CA ILE A 491 -25.41 12.35 -7.42
C ILE A 491 -24.51 11.43 -6.61
N GLY A 492 -25.08 10.33 -6.15
CA GLY A 492 -24.43 9.41 -5.23
C GLY A 492 -24.30 7.97 -5.76
N ILE A 493 -23.14 7.35 -5.54
CA ILE A 493 -22.95 5.91 -5.70
C ILE A 493 -22.90 5.28 -4.30
N GLY A 494 -23.97 4.60 -3.88
CA GLY A 494 -24.12 3.99 -2.56
C GLY A 494 -25.52 4.15 -1.95
N ASP A 495 -25.63 3.79 -0.66
CA ASP A 495 -26.84 3.95 0.14
C ASP A 495 -26.54 4.48 1.55
N MET A 496 -27.57 4.97 2.24
CA MET A 496 -27.45 5.58 3.57
C MET A 496 -26.98 4.60 4.67
N SER A 497 -27.01 3.28 4.46
CA SER A 497 -26.49 2.31 5.43
C SER A 497 -24.96 2.19 5.36
N GLY A 498 -24.36 2.57 4.22
CA GLY A 498 -22.93 2.57 3.99
C GLY A 498 -22.18 3.57 4.88
N ASP A 499 -20.98 3.18 5.34
CA ASP A 499 -20.11 4.05 6.14
C ASP A 499 -19.77 5.34 5.39
N VAL A 500 -19.09 5.21 4.24
CA VAL A 500 -18.59 6.36 3.50
C VAL A 500 -19.72 7.15 2.86
N PHE A 501 -20.66 6.46 2.19
CA PHE A 501 -21.80 7.09 1.56
C PHE A 501 -22.68 7.85 2.56
N GLY A 502 -23.10 7.17 3.62
CA GLY A 502 -24.00 7.73 4.62
C GLY A 502 -23.41 8.94 5.33
N ASN A 503 -22.16 8.83 5.82
CA ASN A 503 -21.46 9.97 6.41
C ASN A 503 -21.24 11.11 5.39
N GLY A 504 -20.90 10.77 4.14
CA GLY A 504 -20.70 11.74 3.08
C GLY A 504 -21.95 12.53 2.73
N MET A 505 -23.11 11.88 2.66
CA MET A 505 -24.40 12.53 2.40
C MET A 505 -24.98 13.30 3.60
N LEU A 506 -24.35 13.19 4.77
CA LEU A 506 -24.70 13.95 5.98
C LEU A 506 -23.68 15.05 6.33
N TYR A 507 -22.70 15.30 5.46
CA TYR A 507 -21.64 16.27 5.74
C TYR A 507 -22.16 17.73 5.74
N SER A 508 -23.14 18.06 4.90
CA SER A 508 -23.73 19.40 4.75
C SER A 508 -25.24 19.30 4.57
N THR A 509 -25.98 20.19 5.23
CA THR A 509 -27.44 20.36 5.09
C THR A 509 -27.84 21.01 3.77
N HIS A 510 -26.89 21.58 3.03
CA HIS A 510 -27.12 22.30 1.78
C HIS A 510 -27.11 21.39 0.52
N MET A 511 -26.89 20.08 0.69
CA MET A 511 -26.88 19.14 -0.44
C MET A 511 -28.27 18.78 -0.94
N LYS A 512 -28.49 18.99 -2.24
CA LYS A 512 -29.61 18.45 -3.00
C LYS A 512 -29.22 17.12 -3.64
N LEU A 513 -29.48 16.00 -2.97
CA LEU A 513 -29.24 14.67 -3.54
C LEU A 513 -30.34 14.34 -4.55
N VAL A 514 -30.02 14.47 -5.84
CA VAL A 514 -31.01 14.36 -6.92
C VAL A 514 -31.12 12.95 -7.48
N ALA A 515 -30.06 12.16 -7.37
CA ALA A 515 -30.08 10.73 -7.69
C ALA A 515 -29.05 9.96 -6.86
N ALA A 516 -29.35 8.70 -6.54
CA ALA A 516 -28.38 7.76 -5.99
C ALA A 516 -28.68 6.33 -6.43
N PHE A 517 -27.69 5.44 -6.41
CA PHE A 517 -27.93 4.02 -6.68
C PHE A 517 -26.97 3.12 -5.89
N ASP A 518 -27.46 1.95 -5.50
CA ASP A 518 -26.66 0.88 -4.87
C ASP A 518 -26.80 -0.43 -5.67
N HIS A 519 -26.48 -1.58 -5.07
CA HIS A 519 -26.66 -2.88 -5.71
C HIS A 519 -28.13 -3.33 -5.82
N ARG A 520 -29.08 -2.62 -5.18
CA ARG A 520 -30.49 -3.03 -5.06
C ARG A 520 -31.45 -2.05 -5.75
N HIS A 521 -31.21 -0.75 -5.61
CA HIS A 521 -32.15 0.30 -5.90
C HIS A 521 -31.52 1.47 -6.66
N ILE A 522 -32.39 2.24 -7.32
CA ILE A 522 -32.11 3.55 -7.90
C ILE A 522 -33.08 4.55 -7.24
N PHE A 523 -32.53 5.56 -6.56
CA PHE A 523 -33.23 6.68 -5.93
C PHE A 523 -33.20 7.90 -6.86
N LEU A 524 -34.34 8.55 -7.05
CA LEU A 524 -34.49 9.77 -7.85
C LEU A 524 -35.34 10.81 -7.11
N ASP A 525 -34.83 12.03 -7.00
CA ASP A 525 -35.53 13.18 -6.45
C ASP A 525 -35.23 14.44 -7.28
N PRO A 526 -36.11 14.83 -8.23
CA PRO A 526 -35.83 15.91 -9.18
C PRO A 526 -35.53 17.30 -8.61
N ASP A 527 -36.12 17.66 -7.48
CA ASP A 527 -35.93 18.96 -6.82
C ASP A 527 -36.09 18.81 -5.29
N PRO A 528 -35.11 18.20 -4.61
CA PRO A 528 -35.20 17.93 -3.18
C PRO A 528 -35.12 19.23 -2.39
N ASN A 529 -35.92 19.34 -1.33
CA ASN A 529 -35.70 20.33 -0.29
C ASN A 529 -34.52 19.87 0.58
N SER A 530 -33.43 20.64 0.61
CA SER A 530 -32.16 20.23 1.22
C SER A 530 -32.29 19.92 2.72
N GLU A 531 -32.98 20.76 3.49
CA GLU A 531 -33.19 20.57 4.93
C GLU A 531 -34.06 19.34 5.23
N ARG A 532 -35.23 19.22 4.59
CA ARG A 532 -36.15 18.09 4.81
C ARG A 532 -35.52 16.76 4.39
N SER A 533 -34.88 16.73 3.24
CA SER A 533 -34.19 15.53 2.74
C SER A 533 -32.96 15.18 3.58
N PHE A 534 -32.27 16.16 4.19
CA PHE A 534 -31.20 15.91 5.14
C PHE A 534 -31.71 15.17 6.39
N GLN A 535 -32.80 15.64 7.00
CA GLN A 535 -33.37 14.97 8.18
C GLN A 535 -33.81 13.53 7.86
N GLU A 536 -34.38 13.32 6.67
CA GLU A 536 -34.77 11.97 6.22
C GLU A 536 -33.56 11.06 5.96
N ARG A 537 -32.53 11.56 5.29
CA ARG A 537 -31.25 10.85 5.14
C ARG A 537 -30.64 10.49 6.50
N LYS A 538 -30.69 11.41 7.48
CA LYS A 538 -30.20 11.17 8.83
C LYS A 538 -31.01 10.09 9.55
N ARG A 539 -32.34 10.06 9.37
CA ARG A 539 -33.20 8.98 9.87
C ARG A 539 -32.79 7.64 9.27
N LEU A 540 -32.59 7.58 7.96
CA LEU A 540 -32.17 6.36 7.25
C LEU A 540 -30.79 5.87 7.69
N PHE A 541 -29.82 6.77 7.86
CA PHE A 541 -28.47 6.43 8.34
C PHE A 541 -28.49 5.76 9.72
N ASN A 542 -29.38 6.24 10.61
CA ASN A 542 -29.53 5.69 11.96
C ASN A 542 -30.42 4.44 12.02
N LEU A 543 -31.13 4.09 10.94
CA LEU A 543 -31.96 2.89 10.86
C LEU A 543 -31.08 1.67 10.50
N PRO A 544 -30.97 0.66 11.39
CA PRO A 544 -30.15 -0.51 11.12
C PRO A 544 -30.62 -1.28 9.88
N GLY A 545 -29.69 -1.57 8.96
CA GLY A 545 -29.97 -2.33 7.74
C GLY A 545 -30.82 -1.61 6.69
N SER A 546 -30.90 -0.27 6.78
CA SER A 546 -31.71 0.54 5.88
C SER A 546 -31.36 0.36 4.40
N ALA A 547 -32.34 0.65 3.56
CA ALA A 547 -32.22 0.71 2.12
C ALA A 547 -32.94 1.95 1.58
N TRP A 548 -32.71 2.27 0.30
CA TRP A 548 -33.46 3.36 -0.36
C TRP A 548 -34.98 3.15 -0.32
N SER A 549 -35.45 1.90 -0.31
CA SER A 549 -36.87 1.57 -0.17
C SER A 549 -37.50 2.03 1.15
N ASP A 550 -36.70 2.28 2.19
CA ASP A 550 -37.18 2.78 3.48
C ASP A 550 -37.37 4.31 3.48
N TYR A 551 -36.97 5.01 2.41
CA TYR A 551 -37.11 6.46 2.28
C TYR A 551 -38.61 6.83 2.24
N ASN A 552 -38.98 7.85 3.02
CA ASN A 552 -40.35 8.34 3.04
C ASN A 552 -40.71 9.01 1.71
N LEU A 553 -41.44 8.27 0.86
CA LEU A 553 -41.83 8.70 -0.49
C LEU A 553 -42.62 10.03 -0.51
N LYS A 554 -43.28 10.42 0.59
CA LYS A 554 -43.98 11.71 0.69
C LYS A 554 -43.03 12.92 0.70
N LEU A 555 -41.75 12.70 1.00
CA LEU A 555 -40.72 13.73 1.02
C LEU A 555 -39.98 13.87 -0.31
N ILE A 556 -40.15 12.93 -1.24
CA ILE A 556 -39.58 12.98 -2.58
C ILE A 556 -40.37 14.00 -3.41
N SER A 557 -39.68 14.85 -4.16
CA SER A 557 -40.32 15.85 -5.02
C SER A 557 -41.13 15.21 -6.16
N LYS A 558 -42.01 16.01 -6.77
CA LYS A 558 -42.94 15.53 -7.79
C LYS A 558 -42.21 14.89 -8.97
N GLY A 559 -42.51 13.62 -9.22
CA GLY A 559 -41.95 12.85 -10.34
C GLY A 559 -40.73 12.01 -9.99
N GLY A 560 -40.21 12.09 -8.77
CA GLY A 560 -39.18 11.20 -8.24
C GLY A 560 -39.74 9.87 -7.70
N GLY A 561 -38.85 9.00 -7.22
CA GLY A 561 -39.20 7.70 -6.66
C GLY A 561 -37.98 6.84 -6.33
N VAL A 562 -38.26 5.63 -5.83
CA VAL A 562 -37.26 4.57 -5.59
C VAL A 562 -37.65 3.36 -6.42
N PHE A 563 -36.71 2.88 -7.22
CA PHE A 563 -36.93 1.82 -8.20
C PHE A 563 -35.99 0.65 -7.96
N SER A 564 -36.43 -0.57 -8.23
CA SER A 564 -35.59 -1.75 -8.09
C SER A 564 -34.68 -1.94 -9.30
N ARG A 565 -33.41 -2.31 -9.07
CA ARG A 565 -32.47 -2.66 -10.15
C ARG A 565 -32.84 -3.93 -10.89
N SER A 566 -33.77 -4.72 -10.35
CA SER A 566 -34.29 -5.93 -10.98
C SER A 566 -35.48 -5.67 -11.91
N GLU A 567 -35.98 -4.44 -11.99
CA GLU A 567 -37.05 -4.09 -12.92
C GLU A 567 -36.58 -4.18 -14.38
N LYS A 568 -37.47 -4.59 -15.29
CA LYS A 568 -37.14 -4.67 -16.71
C LYS A 568 -37.01 -3.29 -17.36
N SER A 569 -37.75 -2.30 -16.87
CA SER A 569 -37.79 -0.95 -17.39
C SER A 569 -38.43 -0.02 -16.35
N ILE A 570 -37.94 1.21 -16.28
CA ILE A 570 -38.36 2.25 -15.34
C ILE A 570 -38.94 3.43 -16.15
N PRO A 571 -40.22 3.79 -15.96
CA PRO A 571 -40.81 4.97 -16.61
C PRO A 571 -40.30 6.26 -15.97
N LEU A 572 -39.96 7.24 -16.80
CA LEU A 572 -39.36 8.50 -16.38
C LEU A 572 -40.36 9.67 -16.49
N SER A 573 -40.49 10.42 -15.39
CA SER A 573 -41.32 11.62 -15.35
C SER A 573 -40.67 12.77 -16.12
N LYS A 574 -41.46 13.77 -16.54
CA LYS A 574 -40.91 14.98 -17.20
C LYS A 574 -39.86 15.70 -16.33
N GLN A 575 -40.02 15.66 -15.01
CA GLN A 575 -39.11 16.26 -14.04
C GLN A 575 -37.77 15.51 -13.99
N VAL A 576 -37.79 14.18 -13.91
CA VAL A 576 -36.57 13.34 -13.94
C VAL A 576 -35.84 13.50 -15.27
N LYS A 577 -36.56 13.50 -16.40
CA LYS A 577 -35.97 13.71 -17.72
C LYS A 577 -35.24 15.05 -17.83
N LYS A 578 -35.86 16.13 -17.31
CA LYS A 578 -35.23 17.46 -17.24
C LYS A 578 -33.99 17.48 -16.33
N MET A 579 -34.06 16.81 -15.18
CA MET A 579 -32.96 16.73 -14.21
C MET A 579 -31.74 15.98 -14.77
N LEU A 580 -31.97 14.87 -15.48
CA LEU A 580 -30.92 14.07 -16.13
C LEU A 580 -30.48 14.63 -17.49
N ASP A 581 -31.27 15.56 -18.05
CA ASP A 581 -31.09 16.12 -19.39
C ASP A 581 -31.11 15.03 -20.48
N ILE A 582 -32.25 14.31 -20.54
CA ILE A 582 -32.54 13.20 -21.47
C ILE A 582 -33.98 13.29 -22.01
N GLU A 583 -34.29 12.54 -23.07
CA GLU A 583 -35.62 12.58 -23.71
C GLU A 583 -36.43 11.29 -23.59
N GLU A 584 -35.75 10.16 -23.34
CA GLU A 584 -36.31 8.82 -23.29
C GLU A 584 -37.40 8.70 -22.20
N PRO A 585 -38.61 8.22 -22.54
CA PRO A 585 -39.70 8.12 -21.57
C PRO A 585 -39.54 6.91 -20.62
N THR A 586 -38.72 5.93 -20.98
CA THR A 586 -38.49 4.69 -20.23
C THR A 586 -37.06 4.20 -20.46
N LEU A 587 -36.37 3.75 -19.42
CA LEU A 587 -35.01 3.18 -19.51
C LEU A 587 -34.92 1.87 -18.71
N THR A 588 -34.07 0.94 -19.12
CA THR A 588 -33.65 -0.15 -18.24
C THR A 588 -32.85 0.39 -17.04
N PRO A 589 -32.72 -0.33 -15.91
CA PRO A 589 -31.93 0.15 -14.77
C PRO A 589 -30.48 0.46 -15.13
N HIS A 590 -29.88 -0.29 -16.06
CA HIS A 590 -28.50 -0.09 -16.49
C HIS A 590 -28.37 1.19 -17.34
N GLU A 591 -29.29 1.45 -18.25
CA GLU A 591 -29.34 2.68 -19.02
C GLU A 591 -29.63 3.90 -18.14
N LEU A 592 -30.51 3.75 -17.14
CA LEU A 592 -30.80 4.82 -16.18
C LEU A 592 -29.57 5.16 -15.33
N ILE A 593 -28.80 4.18 -14.86
CA ILE A 593 -27.53 4.45 -14.17
C ILE A 593 -26.55 5.20 -15.09
N ARG A 594 -26.46 4.84 -16.37
CA ARG A 594 -25.64 5.59 -17.34
C ARG A 594 -26.12 7.03 -17.48
N ALA A 595 -27.43 7.27 -17.56
CA ALA A 595 -28.00 8.62 -17.63
C ALA A 595 -27.73 9.43 -16.35
N ILE A 596 -27.83 8.79 -15.17
CA ILE A 596 -27.50 9.38 -13.87
C ILE A 596 -26.03 9.82 -13.85
N LEU A 597 -25.10 8.95 -14.25
CA LEU A 597 -23.67 9.31 -14.28
C LEU A 597 -23.38 10.48 -15.24
N LYS A 598 -24.13 10.58 -16.35
CA LYS A 598 -24.01 11.66 -17.34
C LYS A 598 -24.77 12.93 -16.98
N ALA A 599 -25.47 13.01 -15.85
CA ALA A 599 -26.31 14.16 -15.53
C ALA A 599 -25.47 15.43 -15.25
N PRO A 600 -25.98 16.62 -15.62
CA PRO A 600 -25.28 17.88 -15.40
C PRO A 600 -25.48 18.38 -13.95
N VAL A 601 -24.68 17.86 -13.01
CA VAL A 601 -24.76 18.18 -11.57
C VAL A 601 -23.47 18.81 -11.04
N ASP A 602 -23.50 19.35 -9.82
CA ASP A 602 -22.31 19.95 -9.23
C ASP A 602 -21.33 18.90 -8.72
N LEU A 603 -21.81 17.86 -8.02
CA LEU A 603 -20.99 16.82 -7.39
C LEU A 603 -21.46 15.41 -7.76
N LEU A 604 -20.52 14.57 -8.20
CA LEU A 604 -20.65 13.11 -8.15
C LEU A 604 -19.85 12.58 -6.96
N PHE A 605 -20.54 12.03 -5.96
CA PHE A 605 -19.91 11.42 -4.79
C PHE A 605 -19.94 9.89 -4.90
N ASN A 606 -18.75 9.29 -5.02
CA ASN A 606 -18.61 7.85 -4.93
C ASN A 606 -18.39 7.43 -3.48
N GLY A 607 -19.40 6.84 -2.84
CA GLY A 607 -19.29 6.24 -1.50
C GLY A 607 -19.40 4.72 -1.51
N GLY A 608 -19.43 4.10 -2.70
CA GLY A 608 -19.68 2.69 -2.93
C GLY A 608 -18.46 1.92 -3.43
N ILE A 609 -18.71 0.74 -4.00
CA ILE A 609 -17.68 -0.14 -4.59
C ILE A 609 -18.09 -0.43 -6.03
N GLY A 610 -17.12 -0.39 -6.94
CA GLY A 610 -17.30 -0.71 -8.36
C GLY A 610 -16.68 0.34 -9.26
N THR A 611 -16.30 -0.04 -10.48
CA THR A 611 -15.71 0.84 -11.47
C THR A 611 -16.74 1.25 -12.53
N TYR A 612 -17.25 2.47 -12.38
CA TYR A 612 -18.34 3.04 -13.17
C TYR A 612 -17.87 3.94 -14.32
N VAL A 613 -16.60 4.35 -14.30
CA VAL A 613 -16.03 5.25 -15.30
C VAL A 613 -14.66 4.75 -15.76
N LYS A 614 -14.47 4.66 -17.08
CA LYS A 614 -13.19 4.34 -17.74
C LYS A 614 -12.82 5.41 -18.76
N ALA A 615 -11.66 5.32 -19.40
CA ALA A 615 -11.39 6.13 -20.58
C ALA A 615 -12.08 5.55 -21.83
N SER A 616 -12.33 6.39 -22.83
CA SER A 616 -12.74 5.98 -24.18
C SER A 616 -11.74 5.01 -24.84
N SER A 617 -10.45 5.17 -24.52
CA SER A 617 -9.36 4.29 -24.98
C SER A 617 -9.30 2.91 -24.32
N GLU A 618 -10.04 2.69 -23.24
CA GLU A 618 -10.13 1.38 -22.56
C GLU A 618 -11.36 0.63 -23.05
N SER A 619 -11.23 -0.68 -23.30
CA SER A 619 -12.38 -1.57 -23.47
C SER A 619 -13.00 -1.92 -22.12
N HIS A 620 -14.25 -2.41 -22.09
CA HIS A 620 -14.82 -2.93 -20.84
C HIS A 620 -14.02 -4.12 -20.30
N THR A 621 -13.45 -4.94 -21.17
CA THR A 621 -12.62 -6.10 -20.81
C THR A 621 -11.28 -5.74 -20.17
N ASP A 622 -10.77 -4.52 -20.38
CA ASP A 622 -9.55 -4.03 -19.73
C ASP A 622 -9.80 -3.68 -18.25
N VAL A 623 -11.05 -3.43 -17.88
CA VAL A 623 -11.45 -3.08 -16.51
C VAL A 623 -11.71 -4.34 -15.71
N SER A 624 -11.13 -4.45 -14.52
CA SER A 624 -11.20 -5.66 -13.69
C SER A 624 -12.57 -5.92 -13.03
N ASP A 625 -13.58 -5.08 -13.27
CA ASP A 625 -14.92 -5.15 -12.66
C ASP A 625 -16.01 -5.46 -13.69
N ARG A 626 -16.18 -6.74 -14.03
CA ARG A 626 -17.15 -7.15 -15.06
C ARG A 626 -18.62 -6.87 -14.69
N THR A 627 -18.92 -6.79 -13.39
CA THR A 627 -20.30 -6.60 -12.89
C THR A 627 -20.92 -5.31 -13.37
N ASN A 628 -20.10 -4.26 -13.53
CA ASN A 628 -20.56 -2.93 -13.92
C ASN A 628 -20.34 -2.62 -15.42
N ASP A 629 -19.97 -3.60 -16.26
CA ASP A 629 -19.67 -3.37 -17.68
C ASP A 629 -20.83 -2.66 -18.40
N TYR A 630 -22.06 -3.11 -18.17
CA TYR A 630 -23.26 -2.61 -18.84
C TYR A 630 -23.71 -1.21 -18.39
N CYS A 631 -23.25 -0.72 -17.22
CA CYS A 631 -23.59 0.61 -16.72
C CYS A 631 -22.40 1.59 -16.72
N ARG A 632 -21.20 1.13 -17.09
CA ARG A 632 -19.98 1.94 -17.15
C ARG A 632 -20.03 2.94 -18.30
N ILE A 633 -19.52 4.14 -18.06
CA ILE A 633 -19.38 5.22 -19.07
C ILE A 633 -17.91 5.62 -19.25
N ASN A 634 -17.64 6.46 -20.25
CA ASN A 634 -16.34 7.08 -20.44
C ASN A 634 -16.20 8.37 -19.62
N GLY A 635 -14.97 8.74 -19.26
CA GLY A 635 -14.67 9.94 -18.49
C GLY A 635 -15.06 11.22 -19.22
N GLU A 636 -14.98 11.24 -20.54
CA GLU A 636 -15.45 12.36 -21.38
C GLU A 636 -16.97 12.56 -21.39
N GLU A 637 -17.75 11.53 -21.00
CA GLU A 637 -19.21 11.60 -20.96
C GLU A 637 -19.73 12.19 -19.63
N LEU A 638 -18.87 12.37 -18.63
CA LEU A 638 -19.23 12.97 -17.36
C LEU A 638 -19.43 14.48 -17.50
N ARG A 639 -20.58 14.96 -16.99
CA ARG A 639 -20.94 16.39 -17.01
C ARG A 639 -20.98 17.03 -15.62
N CYS A 640 -20.63 16.28 -14.57
CA CYS A 640 -20.51 16.87 -13.24
C CYS A 640 -19.30 17.81 -13.15
N LYS A 641 -19.34 18.80 -12.26
CA LYS A 641 -18.20 19.74 -12.08
C LYS A 641 -17.09 19.14 -11.20
N VAL A 642 -17.48 18.47 -10.12
CA VAL A 642 -16.58 17.89 -9.12
C VAL A 642 -16.91 16.42 -8.93
N VAL A 643 -15.87 15.59 -8.80
CA VAL A 643 -15.98 14.21 -8.31
C VAL A 643 -15.25 14.09 -6.98
N GLY A 644 -15.92 13.50 -6.00
CA GLY A 644 -15.30 13.10 -4.73
C GLY A 644 -15.29 11.58 -4.59
N GLU A 645 -14.11 10.97 -4.49
CA GLU A 645 -13.96 9.51 -4.38
C GLU A 645 -13.73 9.06 -2.93
N GLY A 646 -14.82 8.95 -2.17
CA GLY A 646 -14.78 8.34 -0.84
C GLY A 646 -14.60 6.80 -0.88
N GLY A 647 -15.24 6.14 -1.84
CA GLY A 647 -15.08 4.71 -2.13
C GLY A 647 -13.77 4.41 -2.85
N ASN A 648 -13.40 3.13 -2.96
CA ASN A 648 -12.22 2.73 -3.74
C ASN A 648 -12.64 2.35 -5.17
N LEU A 649 -11.78 2.66 -6.15
CA LEU A 649 -11.87 2.18 -7.54
C LEU A 649 -13.17 2.56 -8.28
N GLY A 650 -13.75 3.72 -7.99
CA GLY A 650 -14.90 4.28 -8.74
C GLY A 650 -14.60 4.46 -10.23
N PHE A 651 -13.35 4.81 -10.50
CA PHE A 651 -12.83 5.18 -11.81
C PHE A 651 -11.57 4.37 -12.11
N THR A 652 -11.34 4.05 -13.39
CA THR A 652 -9.98 3.70 -13.84
C THR A 652 -9.09 4.95 -13.79
N GLN A 653 -7.77 4.77 -13.71
CA GLN A 653 -6.85 5.91 -13.72
C GLN A 653 -6.97 6.73 -15.02
N LEU A 654 -7.08 6.05 -16.16
CA LEU A 654 -7.25 6.74 -17.45
C LEU A 654 -8.60 7.44 -17.55
N GLY A 655 -9.67 6.90 -16.97
CA GLY A 655 -10.98 7.56 -16.90
C GLY A 655 -10.95 8.84 -16.08
N ARG A 656 -10.22 8.87 -14.96
CA ARG A 656 -9.99 10.12 -14.20
C ARG A 656 -9.25 11.16 -15.04
N ILE A 657 -8.22 10.74 -15.77
CA ILE A 657 -7.41 11.61 -16.61
C ILE A 657 -8.27 12.20 -17.74
N GLU A 658 -9.09 11.39 -18.40
CA GLU A 658 -9.99 11.82 -19.47
C GLU A 658 -11.02 12.83 -18.96
N TYR A 659 -11.65 12.58 -17.81
CA TYR A 659 -12.56 13.55 -17.19
C TYR A 659 -11.86 14.86 -16.80
N ALA A 660 -10.66 14.78 -16.23
CA ALA A 660 -9.87 15.96 -15.87
C ALA A 660 -9.42 16.79 -17.09
N LEU A 661 -9.10 16.15 -18.21
CA LEU A 661 -8.78 16.83 -19.47
C LEU A 661 -9.98 17.59 -20.05
N ASN A 662 -11.20 17.15 -19.74
CA ASN A 662 -12.45 17.81 -20.13
C ASN A 662 -12.91 18.90 -19.13
N GLY A 663 -12.05 19.30 -18.19
CA GLY A 663 -12.31 20.38 -17.24
C GLY A 663 -12.93 19.96 -15.91
N GLY A 664 -13.17 18.66 -15.70
CA GLY A 664 -13.65 18.11 -14.45
C GLY A 664 -12.63 18.19 -13.31
N LEU A 665 -13.09 18.45 -12.09
CA LEU A 665 -12.24 18.47 -10.90
C LEU A 665 -12.32 17.13 -10.16
N ILE A 666 -11.22 16.37 -10.24
CA ILE A 666 -11.09 15.05 -9.63
C ILE A 666 -9.64 14.84 -9.14
N ASN A 667 -9.49 14.26 -7.95
CA ASN A 667 -8.23 13.66 -7.51
C ASN A 667 -8.30 12.13 -7.68
N THR A 668 -7.28 11.41 -7.22
CA THR A 668 -7.38 9.96 -7.08
C THR A 668 -8.01 9.58 -5.74
N ASP A 669 -8.76 8.48 -5.70
CA ASP A 669 -9.36 7.92 -4.48
C ASP A 669 -8.39 7.85 -3.28
N PHE A 670 -7.13 7.48 -3.49
CA PHE A 670 -6.13 7.39 -2.43
C PHE A 670 -5.70 8.73 -1.82
N ILE A 671 -6.06 9.87 -2.43
CA ILE A 671 -5.94 11.19 -1.80
C ILE A 671 -7.20 11.44 -0.97
N ASP A 672 -8.37 11.34 -1.59
CA ASP A 672 -9.66 11.68 -0.99
C ASP A 672 -10.00 10.79 0.21
N ASN A 673 -9.88 9.47 0.07
CA ASN A 673 -10.28 8.51 1.10
C ASN A 673 -9.13 8.07 2.03
N SER A 674 -8.03 8.82 2.05
CA SER A 674 -6.85 8.50 2.87
C SER A 674 -7.10 8.60 4.38
N GLY A 675 -8.11 9.35 4.83
CA GLY A 675 -8.40 9.53 6.26
C GLY A 675 -8.65 8.22 7.01
N GLY A 676 -9.20 7.20 6.36
CA GLY A 676 -9.37 5.87 6.96
C GLY A 676 -8.04 5.16 7.23
N VAL A 677 -7.08 5.24 6.29
CA VAL A 677 -5.79 4.56 6.47
C VAL A 677 -4.93 5.27 7.52
N ASP A 678 -5.02 6.59 7.55
CA ASP A 678 -4.31 7.49 8.47
C ASP A 678 -4.80 7.33 9.92
N CYS A 679 -6.13 7.34 10.14
CA CYS A 679 -6.72 7.08 11.46
C CYS A 679 -6.24 5.75 12.07
N SER A 680 -6.15 4.71 11.24
CA SER A 680 -5.62 3.42 11.69
C SER A 680 -4.11 3.44 11.97
N ASP A 681 -3.31 4.26 11.28
CA ASP A 681 -1.87 4.38 11.58
C ASP A 681 -1.67 5.05 12.94
N HIS A 682 -2.45 6.10 13.23
CA HIS A 682 -2.51 6.68 14.57
C HIS A 682 -2.94 5.66 15.63
N GLU A 683 -3.95 4.83 15.36
CA GLU A 683 -4.37 3.75 16.27
C GLU A 683 -3.20 2.81 16.63
N VAL A 684 -2.52 2.29 15.60
CA VAL A 684 -1.43 1.32 15.78
C VAL A 684 -0.27 1.96 16.54
N ASN A 685 0.17 3.16 16.17
CA ASN A 685 1.28 3.85 16.86
C ASN A 685 0.92 4.22 18.31
N LEU A 686 -0.33 4.61 18.59
CA LEU A 686 -0.78 4.85 19.96
C LEU A 686 -0.79 3.57 20.79
N LYS A 687 -1.26 2.46 20.23
CA LYS A 687 -1.25 1.16 20.92
C LYS A 687 0.17 0.68 21.18
N ILE A 688 1.09 0.79 20.20
CA ILE A 688 2.50 0.44 20.39
C ILE A 688 3.10 1.26 21.54
N LEU A 689 2.90 2.57 21.54
CA LEU A 689 3.39 3.47 22.59
C LEU A 689 2.86 3.10 23.98
N LEU A 690 1.54 2.89 24.10
CA LEU A 690 0.89 2.66 25.39
C LEU A 690 1.07 1.23 25.90
N ASN A 691 1.18 0.24 25.01
CA ASN A 691 1.43 -1.15 25.38
C ASN A 691 2.81 -1.32 26.06
N GLU A 692 3.77 -0.43 25.79
CA GLU A 692 5.05 -0.40 26.51
C GLU A 692 4.86 -0.06 28.00
N GLU A 693 3.97 0.87 28.33
CA GLU A 693 3.68 1.23 29.72
C GLU A 693 2.81 0.18 30.41
N VAL A 694 1.95 -0.51 29.65
CA VAL A 694 1.23 -1.70 30.13
C VAL A 694 2.20 -2.82 30.48
N ALA A 695 3.15 -3.12 29.61
CA ALA A 695 4.18 -4.14 29.86
C ALA A 695 5.05 -3.83 31.09
N LYS A 696 5.24 -2.54 31.41
CA LYS A 696 5.94 -2.07 32.63
C LYS A 696 5.03 -1.97 33.86
N ASN A 697 3.77 -2.38 33.79
CA ASN A 697 2.76 -2.27 34.84
C ASN A 697 2.52 -0.82 35.35
N ARG A 698 2.78 0.19 34.51
CA ARG A 698 2.55 1.61 34.83
C ARG A 698 1.19 2.13 34.35
N LEU A 699 0.53 1.37 33.49
CA LEU A 699 -0.80 1.64 32.96
C LEU A 699 -1.56 0.31 32.87
N SER A 700 -2.78 0.24 33.40
CA SER A 700 -3.60 -0.97 33.18
C SER A 700 -4.21 -0.99 31.78
N LEU A 701 -4.51 -2.18 31.24
CA LEU A 701 -5.20 -2.32 29.94
C LEU A 701 -6.53 -1.53 29.90
N LYS A 702 -7.30 -1.56 30.99
CA LYS A 702 -8.59 -0.85 31.09
C LYS A 702 -8.40 0.68 31.03
N GLU A 703 -7.39 1.21 31.67
CA GLU A 703 -7.07 2.65 31.61
C GLU A 703 -6.53 3.05 30.23
N ARG A 704 -5.73 2.18 29.61
CA ARG A 704 -5.24 2.34 28.24
C ARG A 704 -6.39 2.45 27.24
N ASP A 705 -7.36 1.54 27.31
CA ASP A 705 -8.52 1.53 26.41
C ASP A 705 -9.42 2.76 26.62
N ARG A 706 -9.64 3.16 27.89
CA ARG A 706 -10.37 4.40 28.21
C ARG A 706 -9.66 5.63 27.63
N LEU A 707 -8.34 5.69 27.73
CA LEU A 707 -7.55 6.77 27.18
C LEU A 707 -7.66 6.81 25.65
N LEU A 708 -7.52 5.68 24.94
CA LEU A 708 -7.68 5.62 23.48
C LEU A 708 -9.04 6.18 23.03
N SER A 709 -10.12 5.78 23.71
CA SER A 709 -11.47 6.28 23.43
C SER A 709 -11.58 7.81 23.62
N GLN A 710 -10.96 8.37 24.65
CA GLN A 710 -10.95 9.83 24.91
C GLN A 710 -10.20 10.62 23.83
N LEU A 711 -9.22 10.01 23.15
CA LEU A 711 -8.40 10.67 22.13
C LEU A 711 -9.07 10.74 20.75
N THR A 712 -10.26 10.17 20.58
CA THR A 712 -10.95 10.04 19.29
C THR A 712 -10.99 11.35 18.49
N GLN A 713 -11.35 12.47 19.14
CA GLN A 713 -11.44 13.76 18.46
C GLN A 713 -10.05 14.30 18.09
N GLU A 714 -9.06 14.23 19.00
CA GLU A 714 -7.70 14.69 18.71
C GLU A 714 -7.06 13.91 17.55
N VAL A 715 -7.33 12.60 17.45
CA VAL A 715 -6.89 11.77 16.31
C VAL A 715 -7.59 12.20 15.04
N ALA A 716 -8.91 12.43 15.07
CA ALA A 716 -9.66 12.92 13.92
C ALA A 716 -9.13 14.27 13.42
N ASP A 717 -8.74 15.18 14.33
CA ASP A 717 -8.20 16.50 13.98
C ASP A 717 -6.82 16.38 13.31
N LEU A 718 -5.96 15.45 13.76
CA LEU A 718 -4.67 15.18 13.12
C LEU A 718 -4.86 14.66 11.69
N VAL A 719 -5.73 13.66 11.52
CA VAL A 719 -6.04 13.05 10.22
C VAL A 719 -6.61 14.08 9.25
N LEU A 720 -7.60 14.87 9.68
CA LEU A 720 -8.22 15.87 8.81
C LEU A 720 -7.28 17.01 8.45
N LYS A 721 -6.36 17.38 9.34
CA LYS A 721 -5.30 18.33 9.00
C LYS A 721 -4.43 17.78 7.87
N ASP A 722 -4.05 16.51 7.91
CA ASP A 722 -3.25 15.90 6.86
C ASP A 722 -4.04 15.75 5.54
N ASN A 723 -5.34 15.47 5.59
CA ASN A 723 -6.23 15.53 4.41
C ASN A 723 -6.31 16.94 3.81
N HIS A 724 -6.51 17.95 4.65
CA HIS A 724 -6.57 19.35 4.24
C HIS A 724 -5.25 19.81 3.60
N ASP A 725 -4.11 19.54 4.24
CA ASP A 725 -2.79 19.92 3.72
C ASP A 725 -2.48 19.23 2.39
N GLN A 726 -2.94 17.99 2.20
CA GLN A 726 -2.85 17.27 0.92
C GLN A 726 -3.72 17.88 -0.18
N ALA A 727 -4.98 18.18 0.13
CA ALA A 727 -5.88 18.83 -0.82
C ALA A 727 -5.30 20.19 -1.27
N LEU A 728 -4.74 20.96 -0.33
CA LEU A 728 -4.11 22.26 -0.61
C LEU A 728 -2.90 22.14 -1.54
N VAL A 729 -1.97 21.20 -1.28
CA VAL A 729 -0.80 21.02 -2.16
C VAL A 729 -1.21 20.50 -3.54
N MET A 730 -2.27 19.70 -3.64
CA MET A 730 -2.81 19.23 -4.92
C MET A 730 -3.34 20.41 -5.76
N SER A 731 -4.14 21.30 -5.17
CA SER A 731 -4.64 22.49 -5.88
C SER A 731 -3.51 23.41 -6.32
N PHE A 732 -2.55 23.67 -5.43
CA PHE A 732 -1.39 24.49 -5.78
C PHE A 732 -0.56 23.88 -6.92
N SER A 733 -0.37 22.56 -6.90
CA SER A 733 0.37 21.83 -7.93
C SER A 733 -0.37 21.84 -9.26
N ALA A 734 -1.70 21.68 -9.25
CA ALA A 734 -2.55 21.76 -10.44
C ALA A 734 -2.52 23.16 -11.06
N PHE A 735 -2.59 24.22 -10.26
CA PHE A 735 -2.51 25.62 -10.72
C PHE A 735 -1.21 25.90 -11.50
N HIS A 736 -0.09 25.32 -11.07
CA HIS A 736 1.22 25.51 -11.71
C HIS A 736 1.59 24.40 -12.73
N ALA A 737 0.69 23.45 -13.01
CA ALA A 737 1.02 22.24 -13.75
C ALA A 737 1.49 22.50 -15.18
N LYS A 738 0.83 23.46 -15.87
CA LYS A 738 1.19 23.92 -17.21
C LYS A 738 2.61 24.49 -17.24
N LYS A 739 2.89 25.45 -16.34
CA LYS A 739 4.21 26.11 -16.23
C LYS A 739 5.34 25.14 -15.88
N ASN A 740 5.03 24.08 -15.12
CA ASN A 740 6.02 23.12 -14.64
C ASN A 740 6.13 21.84 -15.49
N ILE A 741 5.48 21.74 -16.66
CA ILE A 741 5.42 20.47 -17.40
C ILE A 741 6.80 19.89 -17.77
N THR A 742 7.75 20.72 -18.19
CA THR A 742 9.12 20.27 -18.51
C THR A 742 9.88 19.82 -17.25
N LEU A 743 9.61 20.45 -16.10
CA LEU A 743 10.17 20.04 -14.83
C LEU A 743 9.57 18.71 -14.36
N HIS A 744 8.25 18.53 -14.49
CA HIS A 744 7.59 17.27 -14.21
C HIS A 744 8.12 16.14 -15.09
N GLN A 745 8.37 16.42 -16.38
CA GLN A 745 8.98 15.45 -17.29
C GLN A 745 10.35 14.99 -16.78
N SER A 746 11.23 15.95 -16.46
CA SER A 746 12.59 15.65 -15.99
C SER A 746 12.55 14.83 -14.70
N TYR A 747 11.65 15.19 -13.78
CA TYR A 747 11.51 14.47 -12.52
C TYR A 747 10.90 13.07 -12.68
N LEU A 748 9.95 12.88 -13.60
CA LEU A 748 9.45 11.55 -13.95
C LEU A 748 10.58 10.64 -14.47
N SER A 749 11.43 11.16 -15.36
CA SER A 749 12.59 10.45 -15.86
C SER A 749 13.58 10.08 -14.75
N GLU A 750 13.79 10.98 -13.78
CA GLU A 750 14.66 10.71 -12.62
C GLU A 750 14.10 9.60 -11.72
N LEU A 751 12.81 9.62 -11.40
CA LEU A 751 12.20 8.55 -10.59
C LEU A 751 12.23 7.19 -11.32
N GLU A 752 12.17 7.17 -12.64
CA GLU A 752 12.32 5.96 -13.44
C GLU A 752 13.77 5.45 -13.47
N SER A 753 14.76 6.36 -13.63
CA SER A 753 16.18 6.00 -13.66
C SER A 753 16.64 5.36 -12.34
N GLN A 754 16.07 5.81 -11.22
CA GLN A 754 16.30 5.23 -9.89
C GLN A 754 15.47 3.96 -9.60
N GLY A 755 14.61 3.53 -10.53
CA GLY A 755 13.74 2.35 -10.36
C GLY A 755 12.62 2.52 -9.33
N ILE A 756 12.35 3.75 -8.90
CA ILE A 756 11.31 4.08 -7.90
C ILE A 756 9.93 4.03 -8.56
N LEU A 757 9.83 4.57 -9.77
CA LEU A 757 8.60 4.69 -10.56
C LEU A 757 8.69 3.86 -11.84
N LYS A 758 7.55 3.32 -12.29
CA LYS A 758 7.40 2.76 -13.64
C LYS A 758 6.18 3.40 -14.29
N ARG A 759 6.36 4.38 -15.21
CA ARG A 759 5.24 5.20 -15.74
C ARG A 759 4.12 4.36 -16.34
N LYS A 760 4.45 3.31 -17.11
CA LYS A 760 3.46 2.40 -17.71
C LYS A 760 2.58 1.70 -16.67
N VAL A 761 3.15 1.30 -15.53
CA VAL A 761 2.39 0.64 -14.47
C VAL A 761 1.41 1.62 -13.84
N GLU A 762 1.80 2.88 -13.67
CA GLU A 762 0.98 3.91 -13.03
C GLU A 762 0.14 4.75 -14.01
N PHE A 763 0.06 4.34 -15.28
CA PHE A 763 -0.69 5.05 -16.31
C PHE A 763 -0.28 6.53 -16.47
N LEU A 764 1.01 6.83 -16.25
CA LEU A 764 1.58 8.16 -16.46
C LEU A 764 2.02 8.37 -17.92
N PRO A 765 1.97 9.62 -18.44
CA PRO A 765 2.22 9.90 -19.85
C PRO A 765 3.68 9.63 -20.24
N SER A 766 3.87 9.14 -21.46
CA SER A 766 5.19 9.04 -22.10
C SER A 766 5.75 10.41 -22.47
N ASP A 767 7.04 10.50 -22.76
CA ASP A 767 7.69 11.75 -23.18
C ASP A 767 7.05 12.34 -24.44
N LYS A 768 6.67 11.50 -25.40
CA LYS A 768 5.91 11.92 -26.58
C LYS A 768 4.59 12.60 -26.18
N LYS A 769 3.85 12.00 -25.25
CA LYS A 769 2.55 12.55 -24.82
C LYS A 769 2.70 13.85 -24.04
N ILE A 770 3.77 13.99 -23.25
CA ILE A 770 4.10 15.23 -22.54
C ILE A 770 4.42 16.35 -23.52
N ILE A 771 5.17 16.08 -24.59
CA ILE A 771 5.48 17.06 -25.65
C ILE A 771 4.20 17.52 -26.35
N GLU A 772 3.32 16.58 -26.72
CA GLU A 772 2.01 16.90 -27.31
C GLU A 772 1.20 17.83 -26.39
N ARG A 773 1.12 17.51 -25.09
CA ARG A 773 0.40 18.34 -24.11
C ARG A 773 1.01 19.72 -23.97
N LYS A 774 2.34 19.83 -23.92
CA LYS A 774 3.03 21.12 -23.85
C LYS A 774 2.69 21.99 -25.07
N ALA A 775 2.69 21.42 -26.27
CA ALA A 775 2.31 22.13 -27.49
C ALA A 775 0.84 22.59 -27.48
N SER A 776 -0.03 21.84 -26.81
CA SER A 776 -1.44 22.21 -26.58
C SER A 776 -1.65 23.06 -25.31
N GLU A 777 -0.59 23.61 -24.72
CA GLU A 777 -0.68 24.44 -23.51
C GLU A 777 -1.26 23.73 -22.27
N LEU A 778 -1.15 22.40 -22.20
CA LEU A 778 -1.63 21.56 -21.10
C LEU A 778 -0.48 21.11 -20.19
N GLY A 779 -0.81 20.86 -18.91
CA GLY A 779 0.08 20.27 -17.91
C GLY A 779 -0.15 18.77 -17.68
N LEU A 780 0.42 18.25 -16.59
CA LEU A 780 -0.10 17.01 -16.00
C LEU A 780 -1.46 17.28 -15.35
N THR A 781 -2.38 16.33 -15.43
CA THR A 781 -3.70 16.42 -14.80
C THR A 781 -3.60 16.14 -13.29
N ARG A 782 -4.63 16.51 -12.52
CA ARG A 782 -4.70 16.22 -11.08
C ARG A 782 -4.49 14.73 -10.75
N PRO A 783 -5.13 13.76 -11.43
CA PRO A 783 -4.88 12.35 -11.16
C PRO A 783 -3.42 11.93 -11.39
N GLU A 784 -2.72 12.52 -12.35
CA GLU A 784 -1.31 12.24 -12.61
C GLU A 784 -0.39 12.91 -11.57
N LEU A 785 -0.72 14.14 -11.17
CA LEU A 785 -0.02 14.86 -10.10
C LEU A 785 -0.19 14.16 -8.74
N ALA A 786 -1.34 13.54 -8.47
CA ALA A 786 -1.58 12.79 -7.24
C ALA A 786 -0.65 11.57 -7.12
N ILE A 787 -0.44 10.85 -8.23
CA ILE A 787 0.54 9.76 -8.29
C ILE A 787 1.95 10.31 -8.08
N LEU A 788 2.33 11.39 -8.79
CA LEU A 788 3.66 11.97 -8.66
C LEU A 788 3.92 12.51 -7.24
N LEU A 789 2.90 13.07 -6.58
CA LEU A 789 2.95 13.51 -5.17
C LEU A 789 3.21 12.33 -4.24
N ALA A 790 2.46 11.23 -4.39
CA ALA A 790 2.64 10.03 -3.57
C ALA A 790 4.05 9.44 -3.74
N TYR A 791 4.53 9.32 -4.98
CA TYR A 791 5.89 8.84 -5.26
C TYR A 791 6.99 9.79 -4.74
N THR A 792 6.74 11.10 -4.74
CA THR A 792 7.64 12.08 -4.13
C THR A 792 7.75 11.88 -2.62
N LYS A 793 6.63 11.71 -1.92
CA LYS A 793 6.64 11.42 -0.47
C LYS A 793 7.37 10.11 -0.19
N ILE A 794 7.13 9.07 -0.98
CA ILE A 794 7.83 7.79 -0.85
C ILE A 794 9.35 7.99 -1.02
N TYR A 795 9.78 8.73 -2.05
CA TYR A 795 11.18 9.01 -2.32
C TYR A 795 11.85 9.79 -1.19
N VAL A 796 11.25 10.90 -0.76
CA VAL A 796 11.78 11.75 0.32
C VAL A 796 11.85 10.96 1.63
N LYS A 797 10.79 10.24 1.99
CA LYS A 797 10.77 9.38 3.19
C LYS A 797 11.87 8.32 3.17
N GLN A 798 12.09 7.65 2.04
CA GLN A 798 13.18 6.67 1.91
C GLN A 798 14.56 7.31 2.02
N GLY A 799 14.73 8.53 1.48
CA GLY A 799 15.96 9.31 1.67
C GLY A 799 16.22 9.63 3.14
N ILE A 800 15.19 10.08 3.87
CA ILE A 800 15.28 10.39 5.31
C ILE A 800 15.59 9.12 6.12
N LEU A 801 14.95 7.98 5.82
CA LEU A 801 15.21 6.71 6.52
C LEU A 801 16.65 6.20 6.35
N LYS A 802 17.36 6.61 5.29
CA LYS A 802 18.76 6.26 5.03
C LYS A 802 19.77 7.28 5.62
N SER A 803 19.29 8.37 6.21
CA SER A 803 20.09 9.47 6.75
C SER A 803 20.28 9.37 8.27
N ASN A 804 21.00 10.32 8.88
CA ASN A 804 21.11 10.44 10.35
C ASN A 804 20.22 11.54 10.95
N LEU A 805 19.24 12.06 10.20
CA LEU A 805 18.33 13.14 10.64
C LEU A 805 17.61 12.84 11.97
N PHE A 806 17.36 11.57 12.27
CA PHE A 806 16.69 11.16 13.50
C PHE A 806 17.58 11.30 14.75
N GLU A 807 18.87 11.64 14.61
CA GLU A 807 19.77 11.90 15.73
C GLU A 807 19.74 13.37 16.16
N ASP A 808 19.34 14.27 15.26
CA ASP A 808 19.26 15.71 15.48
C ASP A 808 18.20 16.08 16.55
N ILE A 809 18.58 16.89 17.53
CA ILE A 809 17.75 17.23 18.69
C ILE A 809 16.49 18.01 18.26
N TYR A 810 16.63 18.93 17.30
CA TYR A 810 15.51 19.73 16.81
C TYR A 810 14.50 18.84 16.07
N LEU A 811 14.98 18.03 15.14
CA LEU A 811 14.13 17.19 14.30
C LEU A 811 13.50 16.01 15.06
N LYS A 812 14.11 15.55 16.15
CA LYS A 812 13.48 14.60 17.07
C LYS A 812 12.14 15.10 17.62
N ASN A 813 11.94 16.40 17.78
CA ASN A 813 10.67 16.96 18.25
C ASN A 813 9.53 16.81 17.22
N VAL A 814 9.84 16.54 15.94
CA VAL A 814 8.82 16.23 14.92
C VAL A 814 8.06 14.95 15.26
N LEU A 815 8.66 14.03 16.03
CA LEU A 815 7.95 12.86 16.54
C LEU A 815 6.67 13.23 17.30
N ASP A 816 6.71 14.33 18.07
CA ASP A 816 5.57 14.78 18.84
C ASP A 816 4.37 15.10 17.94
N THR A 817 4.61 15.58 16.71
CA THR A 817 3.53 16.02 15.80
C THR A 817 2.62 14.88 15.35
N ALA A 818 3.09 13.64 15.42
CA ALA A 818 2.33 12.44 15.07
C ALA A 818 1.33 11.97 16.15
N PHE A 819 1.40 12.49 17.38
CA PHE A 819 0.56 12.03 18.48
C PHE A 819 -0.45 13.11 18.91
N PRO A 820 -1.60 12.75 19.50
CA PRO A 820 -2.51 13.71 20.15
C PRO A 820 -1.81 14.58 21.21
N TYR A 821 -2.27 15.81 21.40
CA TYR A 821 -1.71 16.75 22.38
C TYR A 821 -1.73 16.17 23.81
N SER A 822 -2.82 15.51 24.19
CA SER A 822 -2.95 14.85 25.49
C SER A 822 -1.88 13.78 25.72
N ILE A 823 -1.48 13.06 24.67
CA ILE A 823 -0.42 12.03 24.72
C ILE A 823 0.95 12.70 24.78
N ARG A 824 1.20 13.75 23.98
CA ARG A 824 2.46 14.53 24.04
C ARG A 824 2.73 15.03 25.45
N LYS A 825 1.73 15.62 26.10
CA LYS A 825 1.87 16.21 27.44
C LYS A 825 2.27 15.17 28.50
N LYS A 826 1.71 13.97 28.46
CA LYS A 826 1.91 12.94 29.50
C LYS A 826 3.05 11.97 29.20
N TYR A 827 3.28 11.63 27.92
CA TYR A 827 4.14 10.52 27.51
C TYR A 827 5.35 10.95 26.66
N LYS A 828 5.70 12.24 26.58
CA LYS A 828 6.83 12.75 25.78
C LYS A 828 8.13 11.95 25.95
N LYS A 829 8.52 11.63 27.19
CA LYS A 829 9.77 10.90 27.48
C LYS A 829 9.80 9.50 26.87
N ILE A 830 8.67 8.80 26.83
CA ILE A 830 8.60 7.44 26.28
C ILE A 830 8.45 7.45 24.76
N MET A 831 7.90 8.51 24.16
CA MET A 831 7.79 8.63 22.70
C MET A 831 9.15 8.48 22.02
N HIS A 832 10.21 9.06 22.56
CA HIS A 832 11.56 8.92 22.00
C HIS A 832 12.12 7.49 22.01
N HIS A 833 11.48 6.57 22.75
CA HIS A 833 11.80 5.14 22.78
C HIS A 833 10.83 4.29 21.94
N HIS A 834 9.85 4.92 21.28
CA HIS A 834 8.89 4.25 20.41
C HIS A 834 9.63 3.46 19.32
N ARG A 835 9.29 2.18 19.14
CA ARG A 835 10.04 1.28 18.21
C ARG A 835 10.11 1.78 16.78
N LEU A 836 9.08 2.50 16.32
CA LEU A 836 9.00 3.08 14.97
C LEU A 836 9.35 4.58 14.94
N TYR A 837 10.04 5.13 15.95
CA TYR A 837 10.29 6.57 16.00
C TYR A 837 10.97 7.11 14.73
N LYS A 838 11.90 6.34 14.13
CA LYS A 838 12.56 6.69 12.86
C LYS A 838 11.56 6.79 11.71
N ASP A 839 10.69 5.78 11.55
CA ASP A 839 9.68 5.76 10.50
C ASP A 839 8.60 6.84 10.69
N ILE A 840 8.23 7.15 11.94
CA ILE A 840 7.30 8.25 12.26
C ILE A 840 7.92 9.59 11.87
N ILE A 841 9.15 9.87 12.33
CA ILE A 841 9.86 11.13 11.99
C ILE A 841 9.99 11.26 10.47
N ALA A 842 10.41 10.19 9.77
CA ALA A 842 10.57 10.22 8.32
C ALA A 842 9.25 10.49 7.58
N THR A 843 8.16 9.87 8.04
CA THR A 843 6.81 10.11 7.47
C THR A 843 6.37 11.55 7.70
N GLN A 844 6.47 12.05 8.93
CA GLN A 844 6.03 13.40 9.29
C GLN A 844 6.86 14.48 8.57
N LEU A 845 8.19 14.34 8.51
CA LEU A 845 9.06 15.25 7.78
C LEU A 845 8.77 15.24 6.27
N SER A 846 8.61 14.06 5.68
CA SER A 846 8.26 13.92 4.27
C SER A 846 6.91 14.58 3.95
N ASN A 847 5.88 14.33 4.78
CA ASN A 847 4.58 14.98 4.63
C ASN A 847 4.71 16.49 4.75
N HIS A 848 5.41 16.98 5.77
CA HIS A 848 5.58 18.41 6.01
C HIS A 848 6.27 19.12 4.85
N ILE A 849 7.46 18.66 4.44
CA ILE A 849 8.25 19.26 3.36
C ILE A 849 7.46 19.24 2.05
N VAL A 850 6.85 18.10 1.69
CA VAL A 850 6.18 17.95 0.40
C VAL A 850 4.85 18.72 0.37
N ASN A 851 4.07 18.73 1.45
CA ASN A 851 2.82 19.50 1.50
C ASN A 851 3.10 21.01 1.45
N GLU A 852 4.14 21.48 2.16
CA GLU A 852 4.51 22.88 2.23
C GLU A 852 5.14 23.39 0.92
N MET A 853 6.06 22.64 0.32
CA MET A 853 6.86 23.12 -0.81
C MET A 853 6.40 22.59 -2.18
N GLY A 854 5.72 21.44 -2.20
CA GLY A 854 5.22 20.80 -3.42
C GLY A 854 6.14 19.72 -4.00
N ILE A 855 5.68 19.15 -5.12
CA ILE A 855 6.19 17.91 -5.73
C ILE A 855 7.67 17.98 -6.12
N THR A 856 8.12 19.09 -6.70
CA THR A 856 9.42 19.16 -7.38
C THR A 856 10.51 19.83 -6.55
N PHE A 857 10.21 20.28 -5.34
CA PHE A 857 11.11 21.06 -4.50
C PHE A 857 12.43 20.36 -4.20
N VAL A 858 12.35 19.15 -3.64
CA VAL A 858 13.55 18.37 -3.27
C VAL A 858 14.38 18.04 -4.50
N TYR A 859 13.76 17.51 -5.55
CA TYR A 859 14.43 17.20 -6.82
C TYR A 859 15.19 18.40 -7.39
N ARG A 860 14.54 19.58 -7.42
CA ARG A 860 15.19 20.80 -7.90
C ARG A 860 16.42 21.15 -7.07
N LEU A 861 16.32 21.14 -5.74
CA LEU A 861 17.47 21.45 -4.90
C LEU A 861 18.60 20.44 -5.07
N GLN A 862 18.30 19.14 -5.23
CA GLN A 862 19.32 18.12 -5.53
C GLN A 862 20.05 18.44 -6.85
N VAL A 863 19.31 18.75 -7.90
CA VAL A 863 19.89 19.10 -9.21
C VAL A 863 20.66 20.42 -9.17
N GLU A 864 20.15 21.43 -8.46
CA GLU A 864 20.71 22.78 -8.43
C GLU A 864 21.90 22.94 -7.45
N THR A 865 22.09 22.01 -6.50
CA THR A 865 23.13 22.10 -5.46
C THR A 865 23.99 20.85 -5.29
N GLY A 866 23.55 19.69 -5.77
CA GLY A 866 24.18 18.40 -5.47
C GLY A 866 23.89 17.88 -4.06
N SER A 867 23.08 18.59 -3.26
CA SER A 867 22.83 18.23 -1.86
C SER A 867 21.97 16.97 -1.72
N THR A 868 22.18 16.27 -0.61
CA THR A 868 21.39 15.10 -0.20
C THR A 868 20.02 15.52 0.34
N ILE A 869 19.09 14.56 0.45
CA ILE A 869 17.77 14.78 1.08
C ILE A 869 17.93 15.19 2.55
N GLU A 870 18.95 14.69 3.23
CA GLU A 870 19.31 15.07 4.60
C GLU A 870 19.60 16.56 4.72
N GLU A 871 20.55 17.05 3.91
CA GLU A 871 20.93 18.47 3.89
C GLU A 871 19.76 19.37 3.52
N ILE A 872 18.96 18.96 2.52
CA ILE A 872 17.77 19.71 2.09
C ILE A 872 16.74 19.79 3.22
N ALA A 873 16.48 18.69 3.94
CA ALA A 873 15.54 18.69 5.05
C ALA A 873 16.02 19.57 6.21
N ARG A 874 17.31 19.53 6.54
CA ARG A 874 17.93 20.41 7.54
C ARG A 874 17.77 21.88 7.15
N ALA A 875 18.18 22.24 5.94
CA ALA A 875 18.11 23.61 5.45
C ALA A 875 16.66 24.12 5.36
N HIS A 876 15.73 23.26 4.93
CA HIS A 876 14.30 23.58 4.89
C HIS A 876 13.74 23.82 6.30
N ALA A 877 14.10 22.98 7.28
CA ALA A 877 13.63 23.14 8.65
C ALA A 877 14.07 24.50 9.24
N VAL A 878 15.31 24.92 8.98
CA VAL A 878 15.77 26.27 9.37
C VAL A 878 14.97 27.34 8.64
N ALA A 879 14.91 27.27 7.31
CA ALA A 879 14.24 28.28 6.49
C ALA A 879 12.75 28.46 6.83
N SER A 880 12.00 27.37 6.98
CA SER A 880 10.57 27.42 7.31
C SER A 880 10.34 28.02 8.70
N HIS A 881 11.19 27.70 9.68
CA HIS A 881 11.03 28.19 11.06
C HIS A 881 11.36 29.67 11.20
N ILE A 882 12.51 30.12 10.69
CA ILE A 882 12.98 31.50 10.87
C ILE A 882 12.05 32.54 10.23
N PHE A 883 11.28 32.15 9.20
CA PHE A 883 10.31 33.02 8.53
C PHE A 883 8.87 32.79 9.02
N GLY A 884 8.63 31.90 9.99
CA GLY A 884 7.28 31.63 10.51
C GLY A 884 6.29 31.19 9.42
N THR A 885 6.72 30.32 8.51
CA THR A 885 5.95 29.96 7.32
C THR A 885 4.60 29.36 7.65
N LYS A 886 4.55 28.54 8.70
CA LYS A 886 3.33 27.88 9.16
C LYS A 886 2.26 28.90 9.59
N GLU A 887 2.66 29.93 10.31
CA GLU A 887 1.79 31.02 10.75
C GLU A 887 1.29 31.82 9.54
N LEU A 888 2.19 32.16 8.60
CA LEU A 888 1.83 32.89 7.39
C LEU A 888 0.85 32.12 6.49
N GLN A 889 1.10 30.82 6.29
CA GLN A 889 0.21 29.96 5.51
C GLN A 889 -1.17 29.87 6.16
N LYS A 890 -1.25 29.70 7.50
CA LYS A 890 -2.52 29.72 8.22
C LYS A 890 -3.28 31.03 8.04
N THR A 891 -2.59 32.17 8.08
CA THR A 891 -3.23 33.47 7.85
C THR A 891 -3.80 33.55 6.44
N ILE A 892 -3.07 33.11 5.41
CA ILE A 892 -3.57 33.11 4.02
C ILE A 892 -4.77 32.17 3.84
N VAL A 893 -4.72 30.97 4.44
CA VAL A 893 -5.85 30.02 4.37
C VAL A 893 -7.08 30.57 5.10
N SER A 894 -6.91 31.34 6.18
CA SER A 894 -8.03 31.98 6.90
C SER A 894 -8.77 33.07 6.10
N LEU A 895 -8.26 33.42 4.90
CA LEU A 895 -8.90 34.29 3.92
C LEU A 895 -9.75 33.53 2.90
N ASP A 896 -9.97 32.22 3.08
CA ASP A 896 -10.88 31.47 2.22
C ASP A 896 -12.23 32.19 2.07
N PHE A 897 -12.69 32.28 0.82
CA PHE A 897 -13.88 33.02 0.37
C PHE A 897 -13.89 34.54 0.63
N LYS A 898 -12.83 35.12 1.22
CA LYS A 898 -12.63 36.58 1.32
C LYS A 898 -11.83 37.14 0.14
N ILE A 899 -11.03 36.29 -0.48
CA ILE A 899 -10.17 36.61 -1.64
C ILE A 899 -10.42 35.61 -2.75
N SER A 900 -10.05 35.93 -4.00
CA SER A 900 -10.14 34.95 -5.08
C SER A 900 -9.15 33.79 -4.87
N TYR A 901 -9.49 32.61 -5.39
CA TYR A 901 -8.57 31.46 -5.35
C TYR A 901 -7.20 31.79 -6.00
N HIS A 902 -7.21 32.55 -7.10
CA HIS A 902 -5.99 32.96 -7.80
C HIS A 902 -5.08 33.81 -6.91
N GLU A 903 -5.63 34.80 -6.20
CA GLU A 903 -4.83 35.65 -5.28
C GLU A 903 -4.23 34.85 -4.14
N GLN A 904 -4.98 33.88 -3.60
CA GLN A 904 -4.47 32.97 -2.57
C GLN A 904 -3.27 32.17 -3.09
N CYS A 905 -3.36 31.61 -4.30
CA CYS A 905 -2.27 30.88 -4.93
C CYS A 905 -1.01 31.73 -5.12
N GLU A 906 -1.17 33.00 -5.53
CA GLU A 906 -0.05 33.96 -5.66
C GLU A 906 0.62 34.25 -4.31
N MET A 907 -0.16 34.46 -3.24
CA MET A 907 0.39 34.66 -1.89
C MET A 907 1.18 33.42 -1.41
N LEU A 908 0.63 32.22 -1.62
CA LEU A 908 1.32 30.96 -1.27
C LEU A 908 2.59 30.74 -2.10
N TYR A 909 2.56 31.10 -3.39
CA TYR A 909 3.72 31.02 -4.27
C TYR A 909 4.87 31.92 -3.80
N ASN A 910 4.56 33.13 -3.33
CA ASN A 910 5.54 34.07 -2.79
C ASN A 910 6.26 33.50 -1.56
N ILE A 911 5.51 32.91 -0.63
CA ILE A 911 6.09 32.28 0.57
C ILE A 911 6.95 31.08 0.19
N ARG A 912 6.45 30.17 -0.66
CA ARG A 912 7.25 29.02 -1.13
C ARG A 912 8.51 29.45 -1.86
N SER A 913 8.46 30.56 -2.59
CA SER A 913 9.64 31.13 -3.25
C SER A 913 10.68 31.64 -2.23
N LEU A 914 10.24 32.32 -1.17
CA LEU A 914 11.11 32.72 -0.06
C LEU A 914 11.79 31.49 0.58
N ILE A 915 11.03 30.46 0.91
CA ILE A 915 11.57 29.25 1.54
C ILE A 915 12.50 28.50 0.60
N ASN A 916 12.19 28.45 -0.69
CA ASN A 916 13.08 27.83 -1.68
C ASN A 916 14.43 28.55 -1.77
N LEU A 917 14.43 29.88 -1.87
CA LEU A 917 15.65 30.67 -1.92
C LEU A 917 16.46 30.56 -0.62
N SER A 918 15.77 30.61 0.53
CA SER A 918 16.39 30.52 1.85
C SER A 918 16.99 29.15 2.12
N THR A 919 16.27 28.08 1.75
CA THR A 919 16.79 26.70 1.84
C THR A 919 18.06 26.58 1.00
N ARG A 920 18.04 27.05 -0.25
CA ARG A 920 19.22 27.05 -1.12
C ARG A 920 20.38 27.84 -0.53
N TRP A 921 20.10 28.98 0.12
CA TRP A 921 21.11 29.80 0.78
C TRP A 921 21.83 29.01 1.88
N PHE A 922 21.09 28.33 2.75
CA PHE A 922 21.68 27.49 3.80
C PHE A 922 22.47 26.31 3.25
N LEU A 923 22.02 25.67 2.16
CA LEU A 923 22.73 24.56 1.52
C LEU A 923 24.14 24.91 1.03
N ARG A 924 24.41 26.18 0.73
CA ARG A 924 25.71 26.64 0.23
C ARG A 924 26.65 27.16 1.32
N ARG A 925 26.27 27.03 2.60
CA ARG A 925 26.99 27.64 3.72
C ARG A 925 27.39 26.61 4.76
N LYS A 926 28.54 26.85 5.39
CA LYS A 926 29.08 25.98 6.45
C LYS A 926 28.14 25.84 7.66
N ARG A 927 27.30 26.86 7.92
CA ARG A 927 26.36 26.89 9.04
C ARG A 927 25.33 25.75 9.04
N LEU A 928 25.09 25.08 7.90
CA LEU A 928 24.18 23.93 7.85
C LEU A 928 24.62 22.76 8.74
N HIS A 929 25.93 22.65 9.00
CA HIS A 929 26.52 21.61 9.82
C HIS A 929 26.57 21.98 11.32
N GLU A 930 26.11 23.17 11.69
CA GLU A 930 25.96 23.56 13.09
C GLU A 930 24.70 22.95 13.71
N ASP A 931 24.53 23.14 15.01
CA ASP A 931 23.32 22.75 15.73
C ASP A 931 22.09 23.52 15.16
N LEU A 932 21.06 22.77 14.75
CA LEU A 932 19.89 23.35 14.09
C LEU A 932 19.12 24.29 15.03
N GLN A 933 18.94 23.91 16.29
CA GLN A 933 18.20 24.72 17.26
C GLN A 933 18.92 26.06 17.46
N LYS A 934 20.23 26.03 17.68
CA LYS A 934 21.04 27.24 17.82
C LYS A 934 20.95 28.15 16.59
N THR A 935 21.06 27.55 15.39
CA THR A 935 20.96 28.30 14.12
C THR A 935 19.58 28.95 13.98
N ILE A 936 18.52 28.21 14.29
CA ILE A 936 17.15 28.71 14.27
C ILE A 936 16.96 29.85 15.25
N ASP A 937 17.44 29.71 16.50
CA ASP A 937 17.28 30.72 17.54
C ASP A 937 18.02 32.03 17.18
N GLU A 938 19.26 31.92 16.71
CA GLU A 938 20.08 33.05 16.27
C GLU A 938 19.43 33.78 15.09
N PHE A 939 19.11 33.07 14.01
CA PHE A 939 18.54 33.69 12.81
C PHE A 939 17.13 34.24 13.06
N SER A 940 16.29 33.57 13.85
CA SER A 940 14.94 34.07 14.18
C SER A 940 15.02 35.40 14.93
N LEU A 941 15.93 35.52 15.91
CA LEU A 941 16.14 36.77 16.64
C LEU A 941 16.57 37.91 15.72
N LEU A 942 17.55 37.67 14.85
CA LEU A 942 18.11 38.69 13.96
C LEU A 942 17.14 39.06 12.82
N ILE A 943 16.39 38.10 12.28
CA ILE A 943 15.36 38.35 11.27
C ILE A 943 14.24 39.21 11.84
N ASN A 944 13.78 38.93 13.08
CA ASN A 944 12.74 39.75 13.72
C ASN A 944 13.18 41.21 13.90
N GLN A 945 14.47 41.49 14.14
CA GLN A 945 14.98 42.86 14.19
C GLN A 945 14.99 43.55 12.82
N LEU A 946 15.25 42.78 11.76
CA LEU A 946 15.33 43.29 10.39
C LEU A 946 13.95 43.43 9.71
N GLU A 947 12.98 42.59 10.07
CA GLU A 947 11.67 42.52 9.43
C GLU A 947 10.90 43.85 9.48
N GLY A 948 11.02 44.59 10.58
CA GLY A 948 10.39 45.89 10.75
C GLY A 948 11.03 47.01 9.92
N ILE A 949 12.34 46.93 9.63
CA ILE A 949 13.08 48.02 8.97
C ILE A 949 13.29 47.81 7.47
N ILE A 950 13.41 46.56 7.02
CA ILE A 950 13.72 46.25 5.61
C ILE A 950 12.76 46.90 4.62
N PRO A 951 11.43 46.90 4.83
CA PRO A 951 10.49 47.59 3.95
C PRO A 951 10.83 49.07 3.68
N ASP A 952 11.34 49.77 4.70
CA ASP A 952 11.66 51.19 4.61
C ASP A 952 13.00 51.46 3.93
N LEU A 953 13.93 50.49 3.99
CA LEU A 953 15.25 50.54 3.34
C LEU A 953 15.21 50.28 1.84
N MET A 954 14.09 49.80 1.31
CA MET A 954 13.93 49.59 -0.12
C MET A 954 13.79 50.94 -0.85
N GLY A 955 14.57 51.11 -1.93
CA GLY A 955 14.52 52.27 -2.83
C GLY A 955 13.83 51.99 -4.16
N GLY A 956 13.61 53.06 -4.94
CA GLY A 956 13.18 53.00 -6.34
C GLY A 956 11.88 52.21 -6.64
N MET A 957 11.87 51.54 -7.79
CA MET A 957 10.72 50.77 -8.32
C MET A 957 10.28 49.63 -7.40
N THR A 958 11.21 49.05 -6.63
CA THR A 958 10.89 47.91 -5.76
C THR A 958 10.13 48.35 -4.52
N LYS A 959 10.36 49.57 -4.02
CA LYS A 959 9.51 50.18 -2.98
C LYS A 959 8.08 50.39 -3.49
N GLN A 960 7.94 50.91 -4.72
CA GLN A 960 6.62 51.10 -5.35
C GLN A 960 5.90 49.76 -5.57
N TYR A 961 6.62 48.73 -6.03
CA TYR A 961 6.08 47.38 -6.19
C TYR A 961 5.62 46.79 -4.84
N LEU A 962 6.45 46.92 -3.79
CA LEU A 962 6.08 46.52 -2.43
C LEU A 962 4.80 47.21 -1.96
N SER A 963 4.72 48.54 -2.11
CA SER A 963 3.52 49.32 -1.74
C SER A 963 2.29 48.84 -2.49
N SER A 964 2.39 48.60 -3.80
CA SER A 964 1.29 48.11 -4.64
C SER A 964 0.78 46.72 -4.21
N LEU A 965 1.70 45.79 -3.89
CA LEU A 965 1.33 44.46 -3.39
C LEU A 965 0.72 44.54 -1.99
N THR A 966 1.28 45.39 -1.13
CA THR A 966 0.77 45.60 0.23
C THR A 966 -0.66 46.16 0.18
N GLU A 967 -0.90 47.21 -0.60
CA GLU A 967 -2.24 47.78 -0.79
C GLU A 967 -3.22 46.76 -1.35
N LYS A 968 -2.80 45.99 -2.37
CA LYS A 968 -3.60 44.90 -2.91
C LYS A 968 -4.00 43.91 -1.83
N PHE A 969 -3.04 43.45 -1.02
CA PHE A 969 -3.30 42.48 0.04
C PHE A 969 -4.15 43.03 1.19
N ILE A 970 -4.04 44.32 1.52
CA ILE A 970 -4.92 45.00 2.47
C ILE A 970 -6.36 45.06 1.93
N GLN A 971 -6.53 45.43 0.65
CA GLN A 971 -7.84 45.43 -0.01
C GLN A 971 -8.47 44.02 -0.03
N SER A 972 -7.63 42.99 -0.14
CA SER A 972 -8.00 41.58 -0.01
C SER A 972 -8.29 41.14 1.45
N GLY A 973 -8.27 42.05 2.44
CA GLY A 973 -8.72 41.78 3.81
C GLY A 973 -7.64 41.33 4.79
N LEU A 974 -6.35 41.41 4.42
CA LEU A 974 -5.25 41.22 5.38
C LEU A 974 -5.05 42.46 6.25
N SER A 975 -4.59 42.24 7.49
CA SER A 975 -4.06 43.33 8.30
C SER A 975 -2.83 43.95 7.62
N GLU A 976 -2.61 45.25 7.80
CA GLU A 976 -1.48 45.95 7.20
C GLU A 976 -0.14 45.28 7.54
N SER A 977 0.03 44.82 8.78
CA SER A 977 1.25 44.14 9.21
C SER A 977 1.47 42.81 8.48
N THR A 978 0.43 41.99 8.31
CA THR A 978 0.54 40.73 7.55
C THR A 978 0.73 40.97 6.05
N ALA A 979 0.02 41.94 5.49
CA ALA A 979 0.14 42.31 4.08
C ALA A 979 1.58 42.75 3.75
N LYS A 980 2.16 43.65 4.56
CA LYS A 980 3.56 44.08 4.42
C LYS A 980 4.53 42.91 4.52
N ARG A 981 4.32 42.02 5.50
CA ARG A 981 5.16 40.84 5.72
C ARG A 981 5.16 39.86 4.54
N ILE A 982 3.99 39.59 3.96
CA ILE A 982 3.90 38.71 2.77
C ILE A 982 4.47 39.41 1.54
N ALA A 983 4.19 40.70 1.36
CA ALA A 983 4.66 41.47 0.21
C ALA A 983 6.19 41.65 0.21
N SER A 984 6.81 41.72 1.40
CA SER A 984 8.25 41.91 1.56
C SER A 984 9.09 40.64 1.38
N TYR A 985 8.50 39.50 1.01
CA TYR A 985 9.20 38.20 0.93
C TYR A 985 10.50 38.22 0.10
N ARG A 986 10.57 39.01 -0.98
CA ARG A 986 11.79 39.11 -1.80
C ARG A 986 12.90 39.89 -1.07
N ALA A 987 12.51 40.93 -0.35
CA ALA A 987 13.43 41.77 0.39
C ALA A 987 13.87 41.10 1.68
N ILE A 988 12.97 40.42 2.39
CA ILE A 988 13.29 39.72 3.64
C ILE A 988 14.29 38.59 3.41
N TYR A 989 14.29 37.93 2.24
CA TYR A 989 15.35 36.96 1.88
C TYR A 989 16.77 37.56 2.01
N THR A 990 16.95 38.85 1.70
CA THR A 990 18.26 39.51 1.80
C THR A 990 18.77 39.64 3.25
N SER A 991 17.89 39.49 4.24
CA SER A 991 18.28 39.45 5.66
C SER A 991 19.32 38.38 5.93
N LEU A 992 19.26 37.23 5.25
CA LEU A 992 20.24 36.16 5.40
C LEU A 992 21.66 36.63 5.02
N ASN A 993 21.77 37.40 3.94
CA ASN A 993 23.04 37.97 3.49
C ASN A 993 23.55 39.03 4.48
N ILE A 994 22.66 39.88 5.00
CA ILE A 994 22.99 40.93 5.97
C ILE A 994 23.46 40.31 7.28
N ILE A 995 22.73 39.31 7.79
CA ILE A 995 23.06 38.58 9.01
C ILE A 995 24.42 37.92 8.89
N GLU A 996 24.70 37.23 7.78
CA GLU A 996 25.99 36.59 7.55
C GLU A 996 27.14 37.60 7.58
N VAL A 997 26.98 38.76 6.91
CA VAL A 997 27.99 39.83 6.91
C VAL A 997 28.19 40.39 8.32
N ALA A 998 27.11 40.74 9.01
CA ALA A 998 27.16 41.37 10.32
C ALA A 998 27.78 40.45 11.37
N THR A 999 27.37 39.18 11.40
CA THR A 999 27.84 38.21 12.39
C THR A 999 29.28 37.76 12.12
N THR A 1000 29.66 37.52 10.86
CA THR A 1000 31.02 37.06 10.50
C THR A 1000 32.08 38.14 10.75
N HIS A 1001 31.73 39.42 10.59
CA HIS A 1001 32.66 40.54 10.78
C HIS A 1001 32.41 41.35 12.05
N HIS A 1002 31.48 40.92 12.90
CA HIS A 1002 31.08 41.61 14.13
C HIS A 1002 30.66 43.07 13.91
N PHE A 1003 29.97 43.34 12.81
CA PHE A 1003 29.38 44.64 12.52
C PHE A 1003 28.00 44.81 13.18
N ASP A 1004 27.57 46.05 13.37
CA ASP A 1004 26.21 46.36 13.80
C ASP A 1004 25.19 45.94 12.73
N LEU A 1005 24.17 45.19 13.13
CA LEU A 1005 23.19 44.59 12.22
C LEU A 1005 22.40 45.63 11.44
N ILE A 1006 21.90 46.67 12.12
CA ILE A 1006 21.03 47.68 11.53
C ILE A 1006 21.82 48.60 10.59
N LYS A 1007 23.01 49.01 11.01
CA LYS A 1007 23.95 49.77 10.18
C LYS A 1007 24.37 48.97 8.95
N THR A 1008 24.65 47.67 9.10
CA THR A 1008 24.94 46.77 7.98
C THR A 1008 23.77 46.70 7.00
N ALA A 1009 22.53 46.57 7.49
CA ALA A 1009 21.34 46.55 6.64
C ALA A 1009 21.20 47.84 5.82
N LYS A 1010 21.35 49.02 6.46
CA LYS A 1010 21.29 50.32 5.79
C LYS A 1010 22.34 50.44 4.69
N VAL A 1011 23.59 50.09 5.00
CA VAL A 1011 24.69 50.11 4.01
C VAL A 1011 24.43 49.11 2.88
N TYR A 1012 23.96 47.90 3.18
CA TYR A 1012 23.69 46.87 2.19
C TYR A 1012 22.68 47.33 1.13
N PHE A 1013 21.55 47.91 1.56
CA PHE A 1013 20.53 48.43 0.65
C PHE A 1013 21.01 49.66 -0.13
N ALA A 1014 21.54 50.68 0.56
CA ALA A 1014 21.98 51.92 -0.07
C ALA A 1014 23.15 51.68 -1.05
N ALA A 1015 24.13 50.85 -0.71
CA ALA A 1015 25.22 50.51 -1.62
C ALA A 1015 24.71 49.74 -2.84
N GLY A 1016 23.79 48.79 -2.65
CA GLY A 1016 23.20 48.02 -3.76
C GLY A 1016 22.41 48.88 -4.74
N GLU A 1017 21.74 49.93 -4.26
CA GLU A 1017 21.06 50.93 -5.09
C GLU A 1017 22.07 51.76 -5.89
N GLN A 1018 23.16 52.23 -5.27
CA GLN A 1018 24.20 53.02 -5.94
C GLN A 1018 24.88 52.27 -7.10
N VAL A 1019 25.06 50.95 -6.98
CA VAL A 1019 25.61 50.11 -8.06
C VAL A 1019 24.54 49.44 -8.94
N ASN A 1020 23.25 49.79 -8.78
CA ASN A 1020 22.14 49.30 -9.59
C ASN A 1020 21.96 47.77 -9.61
N LEU A 1021 22.29 47.09 -8.50
CA LEU A 1021 22.13 45.62 -8.39
C LEU A 1021 20.67 45.17 -8.43
N LEU A 1022 19.76 46.07 -8.06
CA LEU A 1022 18.32 45.82 -8.09
C LEU A 1022 17.81 45.59 -9.51
N TRP A 1023 18.29 46.38 -10.47
CA TRP A 1023 17.92 46.21 -11.88
C TRP A 1023 18.33 44.84 -12.42
N PHE A 1024 19.54 44.36 -12.12
CA PHE A 1024 19.96 43.01 -12.51
C PHE A 1024 19.03 41.92 -11.94
N ARG A 1025 18.64 42.05 -10.67
CA ARG A 1025 17.73 41.10 -10.03
C ARG A 1025 16.35 41.11 -10.67
N ASP A 1026 15.82 42.28 -11.02
CA ASP A 1026 14.53 42.42 -11.68
C ASP A 1026 14.55 41.82 -13.10
N GLN A 1027 15.64 42.04 -13.86
CA GLN A 1027 15.81 41.40 -15.18
C GLN A 1027 15.87 39.87 -15.06
N LEU A 1028 16.61 39.32 -14.09
CA LEU A 1028 16.67 37.88 -13.85
C LEU A 1028 15.33 37.30 -13.38
N ALA A 1029 14.55 38.06 -12.60
CA ALA A 1029 13.25 37.64 -12.10
C ALA A 1029 12.17 37.63 -13.20
N ASN A 1030 12.26 38.54 -14.18
CA ASN A 1030 11.33 38.67 -15.29
C ASN A 1030 11.70 37.79 -16.50
N ASP A 1031 12.85 37.13 -16.47
CA ASP A 1031 13.32 36.26 -17.54
C ASP A 1031 12.48 34.96 -17.64
N SER A 1032 11.78 34.83 -18.76
CA SER A 1032 10.88 33.72 -19.07
C SER A 1032 11.53 32.59 -19.88
N ARG A 1033 12.82 32.68 -20.21
CA ARG A 1033 13.50 31.66 -21.03
C ARG A 1033 13.47 30.29 -20.34
N GLU A 1034 12.97 29.30 -21.06
CA GLU A 1034 12.87 27.92 -20.56
C GLU A 1034 14.18 27.13 -20.74
N GLY A 1035 14.25 25.96 -20.12
CA GLY A 1035 15.36 25.02 -20.27
C GLY A 1035 16.25 24.92 -19.03
N HIS A 1036 16.77 23.71 -18.81
CA HIS A 1036 17.58 23.38 -17.64
C HIS A 1036 18.78 24.33 -17.46
N TRP A 1037 19.55 24.55 -18.53
CA TRP A 1037 20.72 25.43 -18.51
C TRP A 1037 20.38 26.90 -18.25
N ASN A 1038 19.27 27.38 -18.81
CA ASN A 1038 18.82 28.76 -18.57
C ASN A 1038 18.39 28.96 -17.11
N ALA A 1039 17.70 27.98 -16.51
CA ALA A 1039 17.35 28.03 -15.09
C ALA A 1039 18.60 28.02 -14.19
N LEU A 1040 19.58 27.17 -14.50
CA LEU A 1040 20.83 27.09 -13.74
C LEU A 1040 21.68 28.37 -13.89
N ALA A 1041 21.72 28.96 -15.09
CA ALA A 1041 22.38 30.24 -15.35
C ALA A 1041 21.76 31.38 -14.53
N ARG A 1042 20.42 31.48 -14.48
CA ARG A 1042 19.74 32.48 -13.64
C ARG A 1042 20.07 32.33 -12.16
N LEU A 1043 20.05 31.09 -11.66
CA LEU A 1043 20.39 30.82 -10.27
C LEU A 1043 21.83 31.19 -9.97
N THR A 1044 22.77 30.81 -10.85
CA THR A 1044 24.19 31.15 -10.71
C THR A 1044 24.41 32.66 -10.71
N LEU A 1045 23.81 33.40 -11.65
CA LEU A 1045 23.88 34.86 -11.69
C LEU A 1045 23.30 35.50 -10.42
N ARG A 1046 22.21 34.95 -9.88
CA ARG A 1046 21.63 35.42 -8.62
C ARG A 1046 22.58 35.20 -7.44
N ASP A 1047 23.23 34.04 -7.39
CA ASP A 1047 24.21 33.71 -6.36
C ASP A 1047 25.44 34.65 -6.42
N GLU A 1048 25.91 34.95 -7.64
CA GLU A 1048 26.99 35.90 -7.89
C GLU A 1048 26.60 37.33 -7.48
N LEU A 1049 25.37 37.77 -7.79
CA LEU A 1049 24.87 39.08 -7.34
C LEU A 1049 24.82 39.18 -5.81
N ASP A 1050 24.33 38.13 -5.14
CA ASP A 1050 24.28 38.07 -3.68
C ASP A 1050 25.70 38.07 -3.08
N PHE A 1051 26.65 37.37 -3.70
CA PHE A 1051 28.06 37.42 -3.30
C PHE A 1051 28.68 38.81 -3.48
N THR A 1052 28.47 39.40 -4.65
CA THR A 1052 29.00 40.72 -4.98
C THR A 1052 28.47 41.79 -4.02
N GLN A 1053 27.17 41.75 -3.68
CA GLN A 1053 26.60 42.71 -2.75
C GLN A 1053 27.17 42.54 -1.33
N ARG A 1054 27.33 41.31 -0.84
CA ARG A 1054 27.97 41.06 0.46
C ARG A 1054 29.41 41.58 0.47
N ALA A 1055 30.19 41.28 -0.58
CA ALA A 1055 31.58 41.74 -0.69
C ALA A 1055 31.68 43.27 -0.71
N LEU A 1056 30.79 43.95 -1.44
CA LEU A 1056 30.68 45.41 -1.46
C LEU A 1056 30.36 45.96 -0.06
N THR A 1057 29.36 45.39 0.62
CA THR A 1057 29.00 45.81 1.98
C THR A 1057 30.16 45.63 2.96
N ILE A 1058 30.89 44.51 2.88
CA ILE A 1058 32.07 44.26 3.72
C ILE A 1058 33.17 45.30 3.45
N SER A 1059 33.48 45.57 2.18
CA SER A 1059 34.51 46.54 1.79
C SER A 1059 34.19 47.94 2.31
N ILE A 1060 32.94 48.41 2.14
CA ILE A 1060 32.46 49.70 2.67
C ILE A 1060 32.57 49.73 4.20
N MET A 1061 32.06 48.71 4.89
CA MET A 1061 32.04 48.67 6.36
C MET A 1061 33.43 48.57 6.99
N LYS A 1062 34.42 47.97 6.31
CA LYS A 1062 35.81 47.87 6.80
C LYS A 1062 36.63 49.15 6.58
N ASN A 1063 36.38 49.88 5.49
CA ASN A 1063 37.16 51.06 5.12
C ASN A 1063 36.72 52.35 5.85
N GLY A 1064 35.54 52.36 6.45
CA GLY A 1064 35.03 53.51 7.18
C GLY A 1064 35.20 53.46 8.70
N ARG A 1065 34.96 54.59 9.35
CA ARG A 1065 35.08 54.75 10.80
C ARG A 1065 33.81 54.31 11.51
N LYS A 1066 33.93 53.90 12.78
CA LYS A 1066 32.81 53.31 13.53
C LYS A 1066 31.67 54.32 13.74
N GLU A 1067 31.99 55.60 13.89
CA GLU A 1067 31.05 56.70 14.10
C GLU A 1067 30.35 57.20 12.84
N GLU A 1068 30.86 56.90 11.64
CA GLU A 1068 30.33 57.41 10.37
C GLU A 1068 28.89 56.92 10.12
N SER A 1069 28.02 57.76 9.55
CA SER A 1069 26.69 57.35 9.11
C SER A 1069 26.78 56.37 7.94
N PRO A 1070 25.73 55.57 7.65
CA PRO A 1070 25.70 54.72 6.46
C PRO A 1070 26.01 55.47 5.15
N GLU A 1071 25.52 56.71 5.03
CA GLU A 1071 25.74 57.56 3.86
C GLU A 1071 27.20 58.02 3.78
N GLU A 1072 27.79 58.44 4.90
CA GLU A 1072 29.19 58.84 5.00
C GLU A 1072 30.13 57.68 4.66
N LEU A 1073 29.82 56.46 5.14
CA LEU A 1073 30.59 55.26 4.80
C LEU A 1073 30.62 54.99 3.30
N ILE A 1074 29.46 55.11 2.63
CA ILE A 1074 29.34 54.88 1.19
C ILE A 1074 30.08 55.96 0.42
N GLU A 1075 29.92 57.23 0.78
CA GLU A 1075 30.59 58.35 0.12
C GLU A 1075 32.11 58.28 0.29
N HIS A 1076 32.58 57.95 1.48
CA HIS A 1076 34.00 57.73 1.75
C HIS A 1076 34.57 56.59 0.89
N TRP A 1077 33.87 55.46 0.79
CA TRP A 1077 34.27 54.35 -0.07
C TRP A 1077 34.25 54.73 -1.57
N LEU A 1078 33.21 55.44 -2.05
CA LEU A 1078 33.13 55.90 -3.44
C LEU A 1078 34.25 56.89 -3.78
N SER A 1079 34.59 57.78 -2.85
CA SER A 1079 35.64 58.78 -3.03
C SER A 1079 37.03 58.16 -3.19
N SER A 1080 37.30 57.06 -2.48
CA SER A 1080 38.54 56.27 -2.57
C SER A 1080 38.60 55.39 -3.83
N HIS A 1081 37.46 55.13 -4.48
CA HIS A 1081 37.33 54.22 -5.64
C HIS A 1081 36.75 54.90 -6.91
N LYS A 1082 36.98 56.21 -7.08
CA LYS A 1082 36.39 57.01 -8.19
C LYS A 1082 36.67 56.44 -9.59
N ARG A 1083 37.88 55.94 -9.84
CA ARG A 1083 38.30 55.45 -11.17
C ARG A 1083 37.55 54.16 -11.53
N GLU A 1084 37.46 53.26 -10.56
CA GLU A 1084 36.77 51.98 -10.61
C GLU A 1084 35.27 52.19 -10.84
N PHE A 1085 34.66 53.08 -10.06
CA PHE A 1085 33.24 53.39 -10.20
C PHE A 1085 32.91 54.03 -11.56
N SER A 1086 33.79 54.90 -12.08
CA SER A 1086 33.61 55.48 -13.43
C SER A 1086 33.62 54.40 -14.54
N ARG A 1087 34.40 53.32 -14.37
CA ARG A 1087 34.40 52.17 -15.29
C ARG A 1087 33.10 51.37 -15.17
N TRP A 1088 32.61 51.15 -13.95
CA TRP A 1088 31.31 50.51 -13.69
C TRP A 1088 30.15 51.27 -14.35
N SER A 1089 30.09 52.59 -14.18
CA SER A 1089 29.04 53.43 -14.78
C SER A 1089 28.98 53.30 -16.31
N LYS A 1090 30.13 53.22 -16.99
CA LYS A 1090 30.18 53.00 -18.45
C LYS A 1090 29.60 51.64 -18.86
N ILE A 1091 29.86 50.59 -18.08
CA ILE A 1091 29.29 49.26 -18.34
C ILE A 1091 27.77 49.28 -18.15
N LEU A 1092 27.28 49.96 -17.12
CA LEU A 1092 25.85 50.15 -16.89
C LEU A 1092 25.17 50.91 -18.04
N GLU A 1093 25.78 51.99 -18.54
CA GLU A 1093 25.29 52.72 -19.71
C GLU A 1093 25.18 51.82 -20.95
N MET A 1094 26.20 50.98 -21.19
CA MET A 1094 26.17 50.01 -22.30
C MET A 1094 25.06 48.97 -22.14
N LEU A 1095 24.81 48.49 -20.91
CA LEU A 1095 23.75 47.53 -20.62
C LEU A 1095 22.35 48.14 -20.78
N HIS A 1096 22.13 49.32 -20.20
CA HIS A 1096 20.85 50.02 -20.31
C HIS A 1096 20.54 50.46 -21.75
N GLY A 1097 21.56 50.73 -22.55
CA GLY A 1097 21.42 51.05 -23.98
C GLY A 1097 21.23 49.84 -24.89
N SER A 1098 21.38 48.61 -24.39
CA SER A 1098 21.21 47.40 -25.20
C SER A 1098 19.74 47.00 -25.31
N SER A 1099 19.29 46.71 -26.53
CA SER A 1099 17.93 46.21 -26.80
C SER A 1099 17.76 44.73 -26.51
N ASN A 1100 18.85 43.96 -26.41
CA ASN A 1100 18.81 42.52 -26.14
C ASN A 1100 19.93 42.15 -25.16
N ILE A 1101 19.53 41.74 -23.96
CA ILE A 1101 20.45 41.41 -22.87
C ILE A 1101 20.49 39.88 -22.71
N ASP A 1102 21.67 39.29 -22.86
CA ASP A 1102 21.89 37.87 -22.61
C ASP A 1102 22.58 37.63 -21.26
N TYR A 1103 22.67 36.35 -20.86
CA TYR A 1103 23.35 36.01 -19.60
C TYR A 1103 24.85 36.29 -19.66
N SER A 1104 25.48 36.25 -20.84
CA SER A 1104 26.91 36.52 -21.02
C SER A 1104 27.24 37.94 -20.61
N MET A 1105 26.43 38.91 -21.05
CA MET A 1105 26.53 40.31 -20.66
C MET A 1105 26.42 40.49 -19.15
N PHE A 1106 25.49 39.77 -18.50
CA PHE A 1106 25.35 39.78 -17.04
C PHE A 1106 26.56 39.20 -16.32
N PHE A 1107 27.07 38.06 -16.78
CA PHE A 1107 28.28 37.46 -16.20
C PHE A 1107 29.48 38.40 -16.30
N ILE A 1108 29.68 39.07 -17.45
CA ILE A 1108 30.76 40.04 -17.64
C ILE A 1108 30.61 41.22 -16.67
N ALA A 1109 29.41 41.79 -16.58
CA ALA A 1109 29.16 42.94 -15.71
C ALA A 1109 29.37 42.60 -14.23
N VAL A 1110 28.81 41.50 -13.75
CA VAL A 1110 28.97 41.08 -12.35
C VAL A 1110 30.43 40.76 -12.03
N ARG A 1111 31.16 40.14 -12.97
CA ARG A 1111 32.59 39.85 -12.80
C ARG A 1111 33.46 41.11 -12.80
N GLU A 1112 33.12 42.11 -13.63
CA GLU A 1112 33.78 43.41 -13.58
C GLU A 1112 33.54 44.07 -12.22
N LEU A 1113 32.29 44.13 -11.73
CA LEU A 1113 31.97 44.67 -10.40
C LEU A 1113 32.77 43.96 -9.29
N LEU A 1114 32.88 42.64 -9.34
CA LEU A 1114 33.71 41.86 -8.41
C LEU A 1114 35.20 42.18 -8.51
N SER A 1115 35.73 42.35 -9.73
CA SER A 1115 37.14 42.69 -9.95
C SER A 1115 37.49 44.07 -9.36
N LEU A 1116 36.53 45.01 -9.35
CA LEU A 1116 36.68 46.31 -8.68
C LEU A 1116 36.80 46.15 -7.15
N LEU A 1117 36.14 45.15 -6.56
CA LEU A 1117 36.11 44.88 -5.12
C LEU A 1117 37.31 44.06 -4.61
N LEU A 1118 37.86 43.16 -5.43
CA LEU A 1118 38.86 42.17 -5.01
C LEU A 1118 40.31 42.68 -5.02
N LYS A 1119 40.57 43.87 -5.58
CA LYS A 1119 41.91 44.49 -5.54
C LYS A 1119 42.41 44.81 -4.13
N GLU A 1120 41.52 44.90 -3.14
CA GLU A 1120 41.88 45.21 -1.75
C GLU A 1120 41.96 43.97 -0.83
N GLN A 1121 41.31 42.85 -1.17
CA GLN A 1121 41.27 41.65 -0.31
C GLN A 1121 41.24 40.33 -1.12
N PRO A 1122 42.42 39.72 -1.42
CA PRO A 1122 42.48 38.45 -2.14
C PRO A 1122 41.92 37.24 -1.37
N ALA A 1123 41.65 37.38 -0.06
CA ALA A 1123 41.18 36.31 0.81
C ALA A 1123 39.65 36.06 0.81
N LEU A 1124 38.87 36.77 -0.01
CA LEU A 1124 37.39 36.67 -0.04
C LEU A 1124 36.85 35.68 -1.09
N TYR A 1125 37.70 35.10 -1.93
CA TYR A 1125 37.33 34.03 -2.86
C TYR A 1125 37.52 32.65 -2.18
N PRO A 1126 36.53 31.74 -2.23
CA PRO A 1126 36.74 30.35 -1.84
C PRO A 1126 37.71 29.62 -2.77
#